data_AF-A0A1X2HWW5-F1
#
_entry.id   AF-A0A1X2HWW5-F1
#
_cell.length_a   1.000
_cell.length_b   1.000
_cell.length_c   1.000
_cell.angle_alpha   90.00
_cell.angle_beta   90.00
_cell.angle_gamma   90.00
#
_symmetry.space_group_name_H-M   'P 1'
#
loop_
_entity.id
_entity.type
_entity.pdbx_description
1 polymer ?
#
loop_
_entity_poly.entity_id
_entity_poly.type
_entity_poly.pdbx_seq_one_letter_code
_entity_poly.pdbx_strand_id
1 'polypeptide(L)'
;MTIDGQVNQSSKEQEKKKPFQVVLVDIEKTVADKVIHCVKKTLEDDDLKYVALSYRWGELHETLVDTGVGYTASITSFHLDDFYKLCYTMTLESDMKDIKYLWVDAICVDQNNPVRRKATIYQMSNIYDRATYILAVPDLPLTYIKGVSTKNYDTINAIKAYRKDIYHLLHGNTTEFNALEEAFLNDSSVPKEPPELRQLLVEYTDYFGHSFTTYEKHHTKHCPVRTLDHICKLGESRPPTNRWKFWIRKKKKHLIGDNHWCDDATCPLKFRFDKDMDFSWDEEKELNWSKWKSKIMNRGNSIRQAMELMTDLVKDWSSRVWVVSEYSIAKRKNNLKYWFTQFSFTYGDDNGMDEDLIYYFKKNGLHFFKFDFNDPLMDAPYYSDQGAARLTRGTSTNPIYIRFHYTMTRHLAQQTFLEMILFTKASRNEDRFYSVLPLSEYHEKKKEVSNWNVGSLLSVKLKLYEIMNSKDKLFLLFWSTNIEAIHNNVLPTFASSTLPTDFETEHLLQLLTDPMSNFDVDDPCTLQLLHDDKHADQNNNSDDNDDDDEDHQEPYDYLRLKPKEYYAVDYLEYDYQAELLTKCIPRSQRIGIHDATPQTLDVVAIPAIQWESGVSPFIYRGRKHFLYLVGSFATNKWTMFFDFDYDYRRLDEELHVTANDTNEDVTKSVTFFDIY
;
A
#
# COMPACT_ATOMS: atom_id res chain seq x y z
N MET A 1 11.87 -51.22 -2.66
CA MET A 1 11.62 -51.73 -1.29
C MET A 1 10.42 -50.98 -0.73
N THR A 2 9.25 -51.59 -0.85
CA THR A 2 7.96 -51.09 -0.36
C THR A 2 7.84 -51.41 1.13
N ILE A 3 7.70 -50.38 1.96
CA ILE A 3 7.30 -50.52 3.37
C ILE A 3 5.86 -50.01 3.45
N ASP A 4 4.92 -50.94 3.29
CA ASP A 4 3.52 -50.76 3.65
C ASP A 4 3.40 -50.71 5.18
N GLY A 5 3.42 -49.50 5.73
CA GLY A 5 3.03 -49.24 7.11
C GLY A 5 1.54 -48.94 7.20
N GLN A 6 0.71 -49.97 7.34
CA GLN A 6 -0.67 -49.82 7.82
C GLN A 6 -0.64 -49.25 9.25
N VAL A 7 -0.76 -47.93 9.37
CA VAL A 7 -0.97 -47.27 10.66
C VAL A 7 -2.45 -47.40 11.03
N ASN A 8 -2.71 -48.28 12.00
CA ASN A 8 -3.95 -48.39 12.76
C ASN A 8 -4.49 -46.99 13.15
N GLN A 9 -5.61 -46.60 12.53
CA GLN A 9 -6.35 -45.36 12.82
C GLN A 9 -7.57 -45.57 13.74
N SER A 10 -7.73 -46.74 14.34
CA SER A 10 -8.76 -46.98 15.35
C SER A 10 -8.16 -46.96 16.75
N SER A 11 -8.72 -46.12 17.62
CA SER A 11 -8.49 -46.06 19.08
C SER A 11 -7.44 -45.05 19.59
N LYS A 12 -7.53 -43.77 19.20
CA LYS A 12 -7.12 -42.67 20.11
C LYS A 12 -8.35 -42.20 20.87
N GLU A 13 -8.57 -42.86 22.01
CA GLU A 13 -9.46 -42.42 23.07
C GLU A 13 -9.30 -40.92 23.36
N GLN A 14 -10.42 -40.31 23.75
CA GLN A 14 -10.56 -38.93 24.16
C GLN A 14 -9.72 -38.63 25.42
N GLU A 15 -8.39 -38.54 25.28
CA GLU A 15 -7.62 -37.73 26.23
C GLU A 15 -8.21 -36.33 26.17
N LYS A 16 -8.89 -35.92 27.26
CA LYS A 16 -9.38 -34.56 27.45
C LYS A 16 -8.18 -33.63 27.25
N LYS A 17 -8.06 -33.05 26.05
CA LYS A 17 -7.01 -32.10 25.71
C LYS A 17 -7.04 -31.02 26.78
N LYS A 18 -5.93 -30.88 27.54
CA LYS A 18 -5.81 -29.84 28.54
C LYS A 18 -6.11 -28.49 27.87
N PRO A 19 -6.95 -27.64 28.47
CA PRO A 19 -7.30 -26.35 27.88
C PRO A 19 -6.05 -25.51 27.66
N PHE A 20 -6.04 -24.71 26.59
CA PHE A 20 -4.86 -23.95 26.21
C PHE A 20 -4.67 -22.77 27.18
N GLN A 21 -3.47 -22.65 27.75
CA GLN A 21 -3.13 -21.56 28.66
C GLN A 21 -2.45 -20.44 27.88
N VAL A 22 -3.12 -19.31 27.73
CA VAL A 22 -2.57 -18.08 27.15
C VAL A 22 -1.84 -17.27 28.23
N VAL A 23 -0.68 -16.71 27.89
CA VAL A 23 0.03 -15.74 28.74
C VAL A 23 -0.42 -14.34 28.34
N LEU A 24 -0.72 -13.49 29.31
CA LEU A 24 -1.19 -12.11 29.09
C LEU A 24 -0.45 -11.15 30.02
N VAL A 25 -0.21 -9.92 29.56
CA VAL A 25 0.31 -8.82 30.37
C VAL A 25 -0.83 -8.18 31.17
N ASP A 26 -0.65 -8.01 32.48
CA ASP A 26 -1.53 -7.27 33.38
C ASP A 26 -1.24 -5.77 33.24
N ILE A 27 -2.16 -5.03 32.60
CA ILE A 27 -1.96 -3.64 32.19
C ILE A 27 -1.80 -2.74 33.41
N GLU A 28 -2.70 -2.86 34.40
CA GLU A 28 -2.73 -1.99 35.59
C GLU A 28 -1.46 -2.16 36.43
N LYS A 29 -1.06 -3.42 36.69
CA LYS A 29 0.18 -3.69 37.43
C LYS A 29 1.41 -3.23 36.68
N THR A 30 1.45 -3.46 35.37
CA THR A 30 2.58 -3.03 34.53
C THR A 30 2.78 -1.53 34.56
N VAL A 31 1.68 -0.77 34.55
CA VAL A 31 1.72 0.69 34.68
C VAL A 31 2.15 1.14 36.08
N ALA A 32 1.60 0.51 37.14
CA ALA A 32 1.88 0.88 38.51
C ALA A 32 3.36 0.66 38.90
N ASP A 33 3.90 -0.49 38.52
CA ASP A 33 5.23 -0.94 38.95
C ASP A 33 6.32 -0.58 37.92
N LYS A 34 5.95 -0.17 36.70
CA LYS A 34 6.84 0.01 35.54
C LYS A 34 7.70 -1.23 35.25
N VAL A 35 7.13 -2.40 35.49
CA VAL A 35 7.72 -3.72 35.24
C VAL A 35 6.65 -4.56 34.54
N ILE A 36 7.03 -5.38 33.57
CA ILE A 36 6.07 -6.24 32.88
C ILE A 36 5.57 -7.34 33.83
N HIS A 37 4.28 -7.37 34.09
CA HIS A 37 3.64 -8.43 34.87
C HIS A 37 2.83 -9.35 33.96
N CYS A 38 3.25 -10.62 33.84
CA CYS A 38 2.48 -11.60 33.06
C CYS A 38 1.65 -12.53 33.96
N VAL A 39 0.51 -13.00 33.43
CA VAL A 39 -0.37 -13.99 34.05
C VAL A 39 -0.73 -15.09 33.06
N LYS A 40 -0.99 -16.30 33.55
CA LYS A 40 -1.56 -17.39 32.74
C LYS A 40 -3.07 -17.43 32.90
N LYS A 41 -3.79 -17.55 31.79
CA LYS A 41 -5.26 -17.67 31.74
C LYS A 41 -5.65 -18.79 30.78
N THR A 42 -6.81 -19.39 31.01
CA THR A 42 -7.39 -20.33 30.05
C THR A 42 -7.98 -19.55 28.88
N LEU A 43 -7.56 -19.83 27.65
CA LEU A 43 -8.04 -19.10 26.48
C LEU A 43 -9.53 -19.37 26.19
N GLU A 44 -10.07 -20.51 26.64
CA GLU A 44 -11.48 -20.91 26.50
C GLU A 44 -12.42 -20.30 27.55
N ASP A 45 -11.93 -19.44 28.44
CA ASP A 45 -12.75 -18.81 29.48
C ASP A 45 -13.62 -17.70 28.85
N ASP A 46 -14.94 -17.83 28.90
CA ASP A 46 -15.89 -16.90 28.29
C ASP A 46 -15.82 -15.48 28.89
N ASP A 47 -15.37 -15.36 30.15
CA ASP A 47 -15.22 -14.07 30.82
C ASP A 47 -13.86 -13.40 30.54
N LEU A 48 -12.96 -14.06 29.80
CA LEU A 48 -11.63 -13.55 29.51
C LEU A 48 -11.67 -12.42 28.46
N LYS A 49 -11.60 -11.18 28.93
CA LYS A 49 -11.42 -9.99 28.09
C LYS A 49 -9.97 -9.57 28.03
N TYR A 50 -9.45 -9.40 26.82
CA TYR A 50 -8.10 -8.87 26.58
C TYR A 50 -8.03 -8.16 25.23
N VAL A 51 -7.02 -7.32 25.07
CA VAL A 51 -6.64 -6.71 23.79
C VAL A 51 -5.50 -7.51 23.19
N ALA A 52 -5.54 -7.77 21.89
CA ALA A 52 -4.39 -8.32 21.16
C ALA A 52 -3.68 -7.20 20.41
N LEU A 53 -2.37 -7.07 20.61
CA LEU A 53 -1.57 -6.04 19.98
C LEU A 53 -1.15 -6.49 18.57
N SER A 54 -1.31 -5.60 17.60
CA SER A 54 -0.75 -5.72 16.25
C SER A 54 0.23 -4.58 16.04
N TYR A 55 1.48 -4.87 15.70
CA TYR A 55 2.49 -3.83 15.64
C TYR A 55 3.64 -4.18 14.69
N ARG A 56 4.47 -3.19 14.40
CA ARG A 56 5.69 -3.35 13.61
C ARG A 56 6.81 -3.94 14.47
N TRP A 57 7.44 -5.03 14.04
CA TRP A 57 8.72 -5.44 14.62
C TRP A 57 9.82 -4.43 14.24
N GLY A 58 10.35 -3.72 15.24
CA GLY A 58 11.52 -2.86 15.13
C GLY A 58 12.85 -3.62 15.17
N GLU A 59 13.94 -2.88 14.97
CA GLU A 59 15.32 -3.37 15.03
C GLU A 59 16.04 -2.67 16.19
N LEU A 60 15.56 -2.90 17.43
CA LEU A 60 16.18 -2.37 18.63
C LEU A 60 17.13 -3.39 19.25
N HIS A 61 18.00 -2.89 20.13
CA HIS A 61 18.84 -3.75 20.95
C HIS A 61 17.98 -4.61 21.87
N GLU A 62 18.39 -5.86 22.04
CA GLU A 62 17.68 -6.84 22.85
C GLU A 62 17.52 -6.35 24.29
N THR A 63 16.29 -6.41 24.79
CA THR A 63 15.94 -6.17 26.19
C THR A 63 15.34 -7.44 26.76
N LEU A 64 15.94 -7.96 27.83
CA LEU A 64 15.45 -9.15 28.52
C LEU A 64 14.47 -8.76 29.63
N VAL A 65 13.35 -9.47 29.69
CA VAL A 65 12.29 -9.24 30.66
C VAL A 65 11.91 -10.56 31.32
N ASP A 66 12.02 -10.63 32.65
CA ASP A 66 11.43 -11.75 33.39
C ASP A 66 9.91 -11.63 33.39
N THR A 67 9.22 -12.62 32.82
CA THR A 67 7.75 -12.61 32.74
C THR A 67 7.09 -13.03 34.05
N GLY A 68 7.84 -13.61 35.00
CA GLY A 68 7.29 -14.15 36.24
C GLY A 68 6.44 -15.42 36.06
N VAL A 69 6.28 -15.92 34.82
CA VAL A 69 5.49 -17.13 34.50
C VAL A 69 6.36 -18.31 34.03
N GLY A 70 7.67 -18.23 34.30
CA GLY A 70 8.63 -19.32 34.11
C GLY A 70 9.44 -19.26 32.81
N TYR A 71 9.56 -18.08 32.18
CA TYR A 71 10.50 -17.82 31.10
C TYR A 71 10.88 -16.31 31.04
N THR A 72 11.99 -16.01 30.38
CA THR A 72 12.43 -14.64 30.07
C THR A 72 12.05 -14.32 28.63
N ALA A 73 11.38 -13.19 28.40
CA ALA A 73 11.11 -12.66 27.08
C ALA A 73 12.31 -11.86 26.57
N SER A 74 12.68 -12.06 25.31
CA SER A 74 13.68 -11.26 24.59
C SER A 74 12.95 -10.31 23.65
N ILE A 75 13.01 -9.01 23.94
CA ILE A 75 12.30 -7.97 23.20
C ILE A 75 13.32 -7.20 22.37
N THR A 76 13.22 -7.31 21.05
CA THR A 76 14.01 -6.54 20.08
C THR A 76 13.15 -5.56 19.29
N SER A 77 11.83 -5.63 19.47
CA SER A 77 10.87 -5.03 18.55
C SER A 77 10.38 -3.64 18.95
N PHE A 78 10.46 -3.25 20.22
CA PHE A 78 10.06 -1.94 20.74
C PHE A 78 10.76 -1.63 22.07
N HIS A 79 10.81 -0.35 22.44
CA HIS A 79 11.38 0.08 23.73
C HIS A 79 10.35 -0.08 24.85
N LEU A 80 10.78 -0.48 26.05
CA LEU A 80 9.87 -0.69 27.18
C LEU A 80 9.11 0.58 27.59
N ASP A 81 9.76 1.75 27.55
CA ASP A 81 9.08 3.02 27.83
C ASP A 81 7.94 3.32 26.85
N ASP A 82 8.09 2.97 25.58
CA ASP A 82 7.04 3.17 24.57
C ASP A 82 5.86 2.21 24.86
N PHE A 83 6.15 0.98 25.29
CA PHE A 83 5.16 0.00 25.73
C PHE A 83 4.44 0.40 27.03
N TYR A 84 5.16 0.94 28.03
CA TYR A 84 4.56 1.43 29.28
C TYR A 84 3.63 2.62 29.04
N LYS A 85 4.01 3.55 28.15
CA LYS A 85 3.15 4.65 27.74
C LYS A 85 1.88 4.16 27.06
N LEU A 86 1.99 3.13 26.20
CA LEU A 86 0.82 2.50 25.60
C LEU A 86 -0.10 1.90 26.66
N CYS A 87 0.44 1.10 27.60
CA CYS A 87 -0.34 0.51 28.68
C CYS A 87 -1.04 1.57 29.53
N TYR A 88 -0.33 2.65 29.90
CA TYR A 88 -0.92 3.78 30.63
C TYR A 88 -2.08 4.40 29.84
N THR A 89 -1.87 4.63 28.55
CA THR A 89 -2.88 5.19 27.66
C THR A 89 -4.13 4.30 27.57
N MET A 90 -3.96 2.96 27.54
CA MET A 90 -5.08 2.01 27.56
C MET A 90 -5.91 2.11 28.85
N THR A 91 -5.31 2.44 30.00
CA THR A 91 -6.07 2.65 31.25
C THR A 91 -6.96 3.90 31.22
N LEU A 92 -6.67 4.83 30.32
CA LEU A 92 -7.43 6.07 30.11
C LEU A 92 -8.44 5.97 28.97
N GLU A 93 -8.32 4.97 28.10
CA GLU A 93 -9.14 4.82 26.90
C GLU A 93 -10.53 4.30 27.27
N SER A 94 -11.57 4.95 26.75
CA SER A 94 -12.93 4.80 27.25
C SER A 94 -13.51 3.40 27.11
N ASP A 95 -13.16 2.67 26.05
CA ASP A 95 -13.68 1.33 25.77
C ASP A 95 -12.74 0.21 26.27
N MET A 96 -11.50 0.54 26.64
CA MET A 96 -10.48 -0.40 27.11
C MET A 96 -10.16 -0.29 28.60
N LYS A 97 -10.58 0.77 29.29
CA LYS A 97 -10.32 0.97 30.73
C LYS A 97 -10.75 -0.21 31.62
N ASP A 98 -11.76 -0.97 31.20
CA ASP A 98 -12.28 -2.14 31.93
C ASP A 98 -11.59 -3.45 31.52
N ILE A 99 -10.70 -3.42 30.53
CA ILE A 99 -9.94 -4.57 30.03
C ILE A 99 -8.59 -4.61 30.73
N LYS A 100 -8.34 -5.64 31.53
CA LYS A 100 -7.15 -5.75 32.39
C LYS A 100 -5.92 -6.31 31.69
N TYR A 101 -6.12 -6.98 30.55
CA TYR A 101 -5.12 -7.84 29.95
C TYR A 101 -4.77 -7.44 28.51
N LEU A 102 -3.50 -7.52 28.19
CA LEU A 102 -2.93 -7.29 26.85
C LEU A 102 -2.14 -8.52 26.42
N TRP A 103 -2.36 -8.98 25.18
CA TRP A 103 -1.54 -9.99 24.54
C TRP A 103 -0.61 -9.33 23.53
N VAL A 104 0.69 -9.63 23.62
CA VAL A 104 1.72 -9.16 22.68
C VAL A 104 2.73 -10.29 22.48
N ASP A 105 2.92 -10.71 21.23
CA ASP A 105 3.70 -11.90 20.88
C ASP A 105 5.16 -11.85 21.37
N ALA A 106 5.82 -10.70 21.32
CA ALA A 106 7.20 -10.55 21.83
C ALA A 106 7.35 -10.83 23.33
N ILE A 107 6.28 -10.70 24.13
CA ILE A 107 6.31 -10.94 25.58
C ILE A 107 5.61 -12.25 25.92
N CYS A 108 4.42 -12.47 25.38
CA CYS A 108 3.50 -13.55 25.74
C CYS A 108 3.85 -14.91 25.11
N VAL A 109 4.85 -14.97 24.22
CA VAL A 109 5.34 -16.21 23.62
C VAL A 109 6.70 -16.56 24.23
N ASP A 110 6.84 -17.81 24.70
CA ASP A 110 8.12 -18.36 25.19
C ASP A 110 9.06 -18.63 24.01
N GLN A 111 9.76 -17.58 23.56
CA GLN A 111 10.66 -17.62 22.39
C GLN A 111 11.83 -18.60 22.57
N ASN A 112 12.22 -18.87 23.82
CA ASN A 112 13.35 -19.72 24.20
C ASN A 112 13.00 -21.21 24.20
N ASN A 113 11.71 -21.57 24.14
CA ASN A 113 11.24 -22.95 24.10
C ASN A 113 10.58 -23.24 22.74
N PRO A 114 11.28 -23.90 21.79
CA PRO A 114 10.75 -24.14 20.44
C PRO A 114 9.42 -24.89 20.42
N VAL A 115 9.19 -25.81 21.37
CA VAL A 115 7.97 -26.60 21.46
C VAL A 115 6.79 -25.72 21.90
N ARG A 116 6.97 -24.91 22.96
CA ARG A 116 5.93 -23.99 23.44
C ARG A 116 5.68 -22.86 22.44
N ARG A 117 6.74 -22.28 21.87
CA ARG A 117 6.66 -21.30 20.80
C ARG A 117 5.81 -21.82 19.64
N LYS A 118 6.13 -23.01 19.13
CA LYS A 118 5.38 -23.65 18.04
C LYS A 118 3.91 -23.90 18.44
N ALA A 119 3.66 -24.37 19.66
CA ALA A 119 2.31 -24.58 20.16
C ALA A 119 1.49 -23.28 20.23
N THR A 120 2.07 -22.18 20.70
CA THR A 120 1.41 -20.87 20.75
C THR A 120 1.22 -20.27 19.36
N ILE A 121 2.20 -20.41 18.46
CA ILE A 121 2.08 -19.98 17.05
C ILE A 121 0.88 -20.65 16.38
N TYR A 122 0.68 -21.96 16.60
CA TYR A 122 -0.50 -22.66 16.09
C TYR A 122 -1.83 -22.19 16.69
N GLN A 123 -1.81 -21.47 17.81
CA GLN A 123 -2.98 -20.87 18.44
C GLN A 123 -3.13 -19.37 18.14
N MET A 124 -2.21 -18.73 17.41
CA MET A 124 -2.25 -17.27 17.19
C MET A 124 -3.58 -16.81 16.59
N SER A 125 -4.11 -17.50 15.58
CA SER A 125 -5.41 -17.15 15.00
C SER A 125 -6.53 -17.22 16.04
N ASN A 126 -6.52 -18.21 16.95
CA ASN A 126 -7.51 -18.32 18.02
C ASN A 126 -7.33 -17.23 19.08
N ILE A 127 -6.08 -16.83 19.37
CA ILE A 127 -5.77 -15.73 20.30
C ILE A 127 -6.27 -14.39 19.73
N TYR A 128 -6.02 -14.08 18.47
CA TYR A 128 -6.56 -12.86 17.86
C TYR A 128 -8.08 -12.91 17.72
N ASP A 129 -8.64 -14.06 17.34
CA ASP A 129 -10.09 -14.23 17.16
C ASP A 129 -10.86 -14.09 18.47
N ARG A 130 -10.28 -14.50 19.62
CA ARG A 130 -10.92 -14.32 20.94
C ARG A 130 -10.66 -12.96 21.60
N ALA A 131 -9.72 -12.16 21.08
CA ALA A 131 -9.46 -10.84 21.64
C ALA A 131 -10.70 -9.92 21.53
N THR A 132 -10.95 -9.11 22.56
CA THR A 132 -12.04 -8.11 22.56
C THR A 132 -11.81 -7.08 21.46
N TYR A 133 -10.59 -6.57 21.38
CA TYR A 133 -10.12 -5.68 20.33
C TYR A 133 -8.77 -6.15 19.80
N ILE A 134 -8.54 -5.91 18.51
CA ILE A 134 -7.20 -5.94 17.94
C ILE A 134 -6.75 -4.50 17.85
N LEU A 135 -5.63 -4.17 18.50
CA LEU A 135 -5.09 -2.82 18.57
C LEU A 135 -3.84 -2.72 17.69
N ALA A 136 -3.97 -2.03 16.56
CA ALA A 136 -2.85 -1.70 15.69
C ALA A 136 -2.04 -0.53 16.26
N VAL A 137 -0.73 -0.70 16.44
CA VAL A 137 0.19 0.36 16.87
C VAL A 137 1.38 0.44 15.90
N PRO A 138 1.20 1.08 14.72
CA PRO A 138 2.21 1.08 13.66
C PRO A 138 3.56 1.69 14.07
N ASP A 139 3.57 2.61 15.02
CA ASP A 139 4.75 3.34 15.51
C ASP A 139 5.24 2.86 16.88
N LEU A 140 4.82 1.68 17.37
CA LEU A 140 5.30 1.14 18.65
C LEU A 140 6.83 1.17 18.80
N PRO A 141 7.65 0.90 17.76
CA PRO A 141 9.09 1.16 17.80
C PRO A 141 9.45 2.64 17.60
N LEU A 142 8.79 3.57 18.30
CA LEU A 142 8.91 5.02 18.09
C LEU A 142 10.36 5.49 18.24
N THR A 143 11.08 4.94 19.21
CA THR A 143 12.50 5.23 19.43
C THR A 143 13.38 4.87 18.22
N TYR A 144 13.13 3.73 17.57
CA TYR A 144 13.81 3.36 16.33
C TYR A 144 13.45 4.32 15.19
N ILE A 145 12.16 4.62 15.00
CA ILE A 145 11.68 5.49 13.92
C ILE A 145 12.33 6.88 13.98
N LYS A 146 12.52 7.42 15.20
CA LYS A 146 13.27 8.66 15.44
C LYS A 146 14.75 8.56 15.04
N GLY A 147 15.37 7.40 15.27
CA GLY A 147 16.78 7.16 14.95
C GLY A 147 17.06 6.95 13.45
N VAL A 148 16.05 6.57 12.66
CA VAL A 148 16.22 6.32 11.22
C VAL A 148 16.62 7.58 10.44
N SER A 149 16.07 8.76 10.77
CA SER A 149 16.46 10.01 10.12
C SER A 149 16.14 11.24 10.96
N THR A 150 16.93 12.32 10.80
CA THR A 150 16.66 13.63 11.41
C THR A 150 15.28 14.16 11.02
N LYS A 151 14.85 13.92 9.77
CA LYS A 151 13.52 14.32 9.31
C LYS A 151 12.41 13.64 10.13
N ASN A 152 12.52 12.33 10.37
CA ASN A 152 11.55 11.62 11.22
C ASN A 152 11.55 12.17 12.64
N TYR A 153 12.73 12.43 13.21
CA TYR A 153 12.86 13.03 14.54
C TYR A 153 12.13 14.38 14.63
N ASP A 154 12.38 15.27 13.65
CA ASP A 154 11.76 16.60 13.57
C ASP A 154 10.25 16.49 13.38
N THR A 155 9.78 15.65 12.47
CA THR A 155 8.35 15.42 12.24
C THR A 155 7.65 14.87 13.50
N ILE A 156 8.25 13.90 14.20
CA ILE A 156 7.70 13.34 15.45
C ILE A 156 7.65 14.39 16.56
N ASN A 157 8.64 15.26 16.65
CA ASN A 157 8.60 16.37 17.61
C ASN A 157 7.54 17.41 17.23
N ALA A 158 7.36 17.68 15.94
CA ALA A 158 6.31 18.57 15.46
C ALA A 158 4.90 18.01 15.74
N ILE A 159 4.72 16.68 15.68
CA ILE A 159 3.47 16.01 16.09
C ILE A 159 3.13 16.30 17.54
N LYS A 160 4.11 16.36 18.45
CA LYS A 160 3.84 16.71 19.86
C LYS A 160 3.27 18.12 19.98
N ALA A 161 3.78 19.08 19.19
CA ALA A 161 3.32 20.46 19.21
C ALA A 161 1.88 20.63 18.71
N TYR A 162 1.46 19.82 17.74
CA TYR A 162 0.13 19.87 17.11
C TYR A 162 -0.71 18.62 17.40
N ARG A 163 -0.47 17.99 18.56
CA ARG A 163 -1.07 16.69 18.91
C ARG A 163 -2.60 16.73 18.92
N LYS A 164 -3.19 17.81 19.45
CA LYS A 164 -4.66 18.01 19.50
C LYS A 164 -5.23 18.17 18.09
N ASP A 165 -4.60 19.02 17.28
CA ASP A 165 -4.98 19.24 15.89
C ASP A 165 -5.04 17.92 15.13
N ILE A 166 -3.96 17.14 15.17
CA ILE A 166 -3.87 15.89 14.41
C ILE A 166 -4.84 14.83 14.96
N TYR A 167 -5.04 14.78 16.29
CA TYR A 167 -6.01 13.87 16.91
C TYR A 167 -7.44 14.14 16.42
N HIS A 168 -7.89 15.40 16.45
CA HIS A 168 -9.24 15.74 16.00
C HIS A 168 -9.38 15.66 14.49
N LEU A 169 -8.32 15.95 13.74
CA LEU A 169 -8.29 15.74 12.30
C LEU A 169 -8.52 14.26 11.98
N LEU A 170 -7.78 13.34 12.60
CA LEU A 170 -7.91 11.90 12.36
C LEU A 170 -9.29 11.35 12.75
N HIS A 171 -9.85 11.81 13.88
CA HIS A 171 -11.21 11.44 14.32
C HIS A 171 -12.33 12.03 13.44
N GLY A 172 -12.03 13.04 12.60
CA GLY A 172 -13.07 13.77 11.87
C GLY A 172 -13.89 14.72 12.75
N ASN A 173 -13.38 15.09 13.93
CA ASN A 173 -14.04 15.97 14.89
C ASN A 173 -13.91 17.44 14.44
N THR A 174 -14.63 17.81 13.38
CA THR A 174 -14.50 19.12 12.72
C THR A 174 -14.77 20.30 13.63
N THR A 175 -15.66 20.16 14.62
CA THR A 175 -16.02 21.26 15.54
C THR A 175 -14.88 21.59 16.50
N GLU A 176 -14.32 20.57 17.16
CA GLU A 176 -13.17 20.70 18.04
C GLU A 176 -11.93 21.14 17.25
N PHE A 177 -11.74 20.61 16.05
CA PHE A 177 -10.65 21.01 15.18
C PHE A 177 -10.74 22.49 14.80
N ASN A 178 -11.90 22.98 14.36
CA ASN A 178 -12.13 24.39 14.04
C ASN A 178 -11.89 25.31 15.26
N ALA A 179 -12.26 24.86 16.46
CA ALA A 179 -12.00 25.61 17.69
C ALA A 179 -10.48 25.72 17.98
N LEU A 180 -9.70 24.68 17.69
CA LEU A 180 -8.24 24.72 17.78
C LEU A 180 -7.62 25.65 16.74
N GLU A 181 -8.17 25.70 15.52
CA GLU A 181 -7.68 26.62 14.48
C GLU A 181 -7.90 28.07 14.88
N GLU A 182 -9.07 28.40 15.43
CA GLU A 182 -9.37 29.74 15.92
C GLU A 182 -8.49 30.11 17.13
N ALA A 183 -8.25 29.18 18.06
CA ALA A 183 -7.29 29.39 19.15
C ALA A 183 -5.87 29.64 18.62
N PHE A 184 -5.43 28.87 17.64
CA PHE A 184 -4.12 29.04 17.00
C PHE A 184 -3.99 30.39 16.28
N LEU A 185 -5.04 30.86 15.60
CA LEU A 185 -5.05 32.19 14.96
C LEU A 185 -4.92 33.30 16.02
N ASN A 186 -5.55 33.13 17.19
CA ASN A 186 -5.41 34.05 18.32
C ASN A 186 -3.97 34.05 18.87
N ASP A 187 -3.37 32.88 19.12
CA ASP A 187 -2.00 32.74 19.65
C ASP A 187 -0.93 33.19 18.65
N SER A 188 -1.24 33.08 17.37
CA SER A 188 -0.40 33.60 16.28
C SER A 188 -0.52 35.12 16.11
N SER A 189 -1.42 35.77 16.85
CA SER A 189 -1.71 37.20 16.73
C SER A 189 -2.18 37.60 15.32
N VAL A 190 -2.91 36.71 14.64
CA VAL A 190 -3.56 37.05 13.38
C VAL A 190 -4.66 38.08 13.67
N PRO A 191 -4.78 39.18 12.91
CA PRO A 191 -5.80 40.20 13.16
C PRO A 191 -7.21 39.59 13.25
N LYS A 192 -8.00 40.03 14.23
CA LYS A 192 -9.43 39.68 14.36
C LYS A 192 -10.30 40.49 13.39
N GLU A 193 -9.82 41.68 13.03
CA GLU A 193 -10.49 42.60 12.12
C GLU A 193 -9.63 42.79 10.86
N PRO A 194 -10.20 42.65 9.65
CA PRO A 194 -11.59 42.24 9.40
C PRO A 194 -11.79 40.72 9.65
N PRO A 195 -12.94 40.25 10.17
CA PRO A 195 -13.21 38.82 10.41
C PRO A 195 -13.09 37.97 9.14
N GLU A 196 -13.35 38.59 7.98
CA GLU A 196 -13.18 38.00 6.66
C GLU A 196 -11.75 37.52 6.39
N LEU A 197 -10.73 38.16 6.97
CA LEU A 197 -9.34 37.73 6.82
C LEU A 197 -9.16 36.30 7.33
N ARG A 198 -9.64 36.02 8.54
CA ARG A 198 -9.53 34.69 9.15
C ARG A 198 -10.34 33.65 8.39
N GLN A 199 -11.53 34.02 7.94
CA GLN A 199 -12.33 33.16 7.09
C GLN A 199 -11.62 32.81 5.78
N LEU A 200 -10.99 33.79 5.13
CA LEU A 200 -10.20 33.55 3.92
C LEU A 200 -9.00 32.63 4.19
N LEU A 201 -8.30 32.81 5.31
CA LEU A 201 -7.20 31.93 5.69
C LEU A 201 -7.67 30.48 5.84
N VAL A 202 -8.77 30.24 6.56
CA VAL A 202 -9.29 28.88 6.81
C VAL A 202 -9.88 28.25 5.54
N GLU A 203 -10.65 28.98 4.74
CA GLU A 203 -11.37 28.45 3.56
C GLU A 203 -10.50 28.41 2.28
N TYR A 204 -9.46 29.24 2.17
CA TYR A 204 -8.73 29.47 0.92
C TYR A 204 -7.22 29.22 0.95
N THR A 205 -6.67 28.75 2.07
CA THR A 205 -5.26 28.36 2.12
C THR A 205 -5.09 26.88 2.41
N ASP A 206 -3.93 26.35 2.03
CA ASP A 206 -3.59 24.94 2.20
C ASP A 206 -3.05 24.60 3.61
N TYR A 207 -3.27 25.47 4.58
CA TYR A 207 -2.67 25.38 5.92
C TYR A 207 -3.69 25.13 7.05
N PHE A 208 -4.97 24.97 6.71
CA PHE A 208 -6.09 24.80 7.65
C PHE A 208 -7.02 23.64 7.27
N GLY A 209 -7.98 23.35 8.16
CA GLY A 209 -8.85 22.17 8.12
C GLY A 209 -9.57 21.95 6.82
N HIS A 210 -10.04 23.02 6.18
CA HIS A 210 -10.73 22.92 4.88
C HIS A 210 -9.87 22.21 3.84
N SER A 211 -8.61 22.65 3.67
CA SER A 211 -7.67 22.04 2.73
C SER A 211 -7.18 20.64 3.14
N PHE A 212 -7.20 20.33 4.43
CA PHE A 212 -6.80 19.00 4.92
C PHE A 212 -7.88 17.95 4.69
N THR A 213 -9.15 18.36 4.67
CA THR A 213 -10.32 17.47 4.65
C THR A 213 -11.09 17.51 3.34
N THR A 214 -10.95 18.55 2.53
CA THR A 214 -11.71 18.73 1.29
C THR A 214 -10.78 18.71 0.08
N TYR A 215 -11.10 17.85 -0.88
CA TYR A 215 -10.44 17.85 -2.17
C TYR A 215 -10.91 19.04 -3.01
N GLU A 216 -9.97 19.84 -3.49
CA GLU A 216 -10.25 20.84 -4.50
C GLU A 216 -9.13 20.88 -5.52
N LYS A 217 -9.54 20.94 -6.79
CA LYS A 217 -8.61 21.16 -7.88
C LYS A 217 -8.25 22.64 -7.97
N HIS A 218 -6.97 22.90 -8.16
CA HIS A 218 -6.41 24.21 -8.41
C HIS A 218 -5.92 24.31 -9.86
N HIS A 219 -5.70 25.53 -10.33
CA HIS A 219 -4.97 25.73 -11.57
C HIS A 219 -3.53 25.23 -11.44
N THR A 220 -2.90 24.87 -12.57
CA THR A 220 -1.52 24.38 -12.64
C THR A 220 -0.46 25.35 -12.09
N LYS A 221 -0.85 26.62 -11.92
CA LYS A 221 -0.01 27.72 -11.42
C LYS A 221 -0.33 28.12 -9.97
N HIS A 222 -1.17 27.36 -9.26
CA HIS A 222 -1.47 27.61 -7.86
C HIS A 222 -0.22 27.48 -7.00
N CYS A 223 0.01 28.46 -6.13
CA CYS A 223 1.08 28.43 -5.15
C CYS A 223 0.48 28.72 -3.76
N PRO A 224 0.53 27.76 -2.81
CA PRO A 224 -0.01 27.93 -1.47
C PRO A 224 0.56 29.15 -0.74
N VAL A 225 1.87 29.40 -0.92
CA VAL A 225 2.58 30.53 -0.31
C VAL A 225 2.10 31.86 -0.88
N ARG A 226 2.02 31.98 -2.21
CA ARG A 226 1.51 33.21 -2.86
C ARG A 226 0.05 33.47 -2.48
N THR A 227 -0.76 32.43 -2.36
CA THR A 227 -2.16 32.53 -1.93
C THR A 227 -2.27 33.09 -0.51
N LEU A 228 -1.48 32.55 0.43
CA LEU A 228 -1.39 33.07 1.79
C LEU A 228 -0.94 34.53 1.78
N ASP A 229 0.15 34.86 1.09
CA ASP A 229 0.66 36.23 1.02
C ASP A 229 -0.33 37.22 0.44
N HIS A 230 -1.06 36.81 -0.60
CA HIS A 230 -2.10 37.62 -1.20
C HIS A 230 -3.24 37.92 -0.22
N ILE A 231 -3.75 36.91 0.49
CA ILE A 231 -4.76 37.08 1.54
C ILE A 231 -4.26 38.02 2.64
N CYS A 232 -2.99 37.92 3.02
CA CYS A 232 -2.38 38.82 4.01
C CYS A 232 -2.31 40.27 3.53
N LYS A 233 -1.85 40.50 2.29
CA LYS A 233 -1.77 41.84 1.68
C LYS A 233 -3.14 42.50 1.61
N LEU A 234 -4.20 41.73 1.33
CA LEU A 234 -5.58 42.22 1.36
C LEU A 234 -6.01 42.70 2.77
N GLY A 235 -5.52 42.05 3.82
CA GLY A 235 -5.77 42.47 5.20
C GLY A 235 -5.02 43.75 5.62
N GLU A 236 -3.81 43.94 5.11
CA GLU A 236 -2.96 45.12 5.42
C GLU A 236 -3.40 46.38 4.67
N SER A 237 -3.82 46.22 3.41
CA SER A 237 -4.27 47.31 2.56
C SER A 237 -5.69 47.73 2.95
N ARG A 238 -5.85 48.54 4.02
CA ARG A 238 -7.14 49.12 4.46
C ARG A 238 -8.00 49.58 3.27
N PRO A 239 -8.98 48.79 2.79
CA PRO A 239 -9.89 49.29 1.78
C PRO A 239 -10.92 50.17 2.51
N PRO A 240 -11.55 51.14 1.83
CA PRO A 240 -12.72 51.79 2.38
C PRO A 240 -13.72 50.72 2.85
N THR A 241 -14.17 50.84 4.10
CA THR A 241 -14.96 49.90 4.92
C THR A 241 -16.21 49.28 4.26
N ASN A 242 -16.58 49.74 3.07
CA ASN A 242 -17.70 49.23 2.28
C ASN A 242 -17.35 48.05 1.35
N ARG A 243 -16.08 47.80 1.03
CA ARG A 243 -15.70 46.76 0.04
C ARG A 243 -15.86 45.34 0.60
N TRP A 244 -15.50 45.09 1.86
CA TRP A 244 -15.63 43.78 2.53
C TRP A 244 -17.09 43.36 2.74
N LYS A 245 -17.98 44.28 3.11
CA LYS A 245 -19.42 43.96 3.31
C LYS A 245 -20.11 43.48 2.03
N PHE A 246 -19.59 43.83 0.85
CA PHE A 246 -20.12 43.38 -0.44
C PHE A 246 -19.79 41.90 -0.73
N TRP A 247 -18.67 41.41 -0.20
CA TRP A 247 -18.23 40.02 -0.32
C TRP A 247 -19.18 39.04 0.39
N ILE A 248 -19.50 39.30 1.67
CA ILE A 248 -20.31 38.38 2.49
C ILE A 248 -21.76 38.30 1.99
N ARG A 249 -22.35 39.42 1.56
CA ARG A 249 -23.79 39.48 1.20
C ARG A 249 -24.18 38.62 -0.01
N LYS A 250 -23.23 38.20 -0.85
CA LYS A 250 -23.48 37.38 -2.05
C LYS A 250 -23.26 35.86 -1.87
N LYS A 251 -22.90 35.38 -0.67
CA LYS A 251 -22.70 33.93 -0.37
C LYS A 251 -23.92 33.01 -0.65
N LYS A 252 -25.08 33.55 -1.05
CA LYS A 252 -26.25 32.76 -1.46
C LYS A 252 -26.19 32.19 -2.91
N LYS A 253 -25.14 32.47 -3.68
CA LYS A 253 -24.90 31.80 -4.98
C LYS A 253 -23.48 31.23 -4.98
N HIS A 254 -23.33 29.94 -5.27
CA HIS A 254 -22.13 29.09 -5.17
C HIS A 254 -20.89 29.51 -5.99
N LEU A 255 -20.79 30.74 -6.47
CA LEU A 255 -19.70 31.20 -7.32
C LEU A 255 -19.03 32.43 -6.68
N ILE A 256 -17.97 32.18 -5.91
CA ILE A 256 -17.03 33.23 -5.47
C ILE A 256 -16.15 33.71 -6.63
N GLY A 257 -16.07 32.94 -7.73
CA GLY A 257 -15.39 33.31 -8.98
C GLY A 257 -15.79 34.70 -9.51
N ASP A 258 -17.06 35.12 -9.37
CA ASP A 258 -17.52 36.40 -9.93
C ASP A 258 -17.30 37.62 -9.03
N ASN A 259 -16.93 37.44 -7.75
CA ASN A 259 -16.87 38.55 -6.79
C ASN A 259 -15.46 38.82 -6.24
N HIS A 260 -14.46 38.03 -6.63
CA HIS A 260 -13.07 38.35 -6.31
C HIS A 260 -12.51 39.44 -7.23
N TRP A 261 -12.70 40.69 -6.80
CA TRP A 261 -12.18 41.87 -7.49
C TRP A 261 -10.78 42.20 -6.98
N CYS A 262 -9.83 41.31 -7.30
CA CYS A 262 -8.44 41.74 -7.39
C CYS A 262 -8.19 42.17 -8.84
N ASP A 263 -7.80 43.43 -8.99
CA ASP A 263 -7.47 44.01 -10.30
C ASP A 263 -6.14 43.45 -10.85
N ASP A 264 -5.44 42.65 -10.04
CA ASP A 264 -4.26 41.91 -10.44
C ASP A 264 -4.65 40.74 -11.37
N ALA A 265 -4.13 40.77 -12.60
CA ALA A 265 -4.23 39.68 -13.56
C ALA A 265 -3.61 38.38 -13.00
N THR A 266 -2.68 38.50 -12.05
CA THR A 266 -1.94 37.39 -11.42
C THR A 266 -2.63 36.82 -10.18
N CYS A 267 -3.86 37.23 -9.87
CA CYS A 267 -4.41 36.94 -8.55
C CYS A 267 -4.46 35.42 -8.24
N PRO A 268 -3.78 34.95 -7.18
CA PRO A 268 -3.76 33.52 -6.81
C PRO A 268 -5.14 32.97 -6.44
N LEU A 269 -6.08 33.82 -6.03
CA LEU A 269 -7.46 33.42 -5.76
C LEU A 269 -8.30 33.25 -7.05
N LYS A 270 -7.94 33.93 -8.15
CA LYS A 270 -8.55 33.70 -9.49
C LYS A 270 -8.02 32.43 -10.14
N PHE A 271 -6.77 32.06 -9.88
CA PHE A 271 -6.20 30.78 -10.27
C PHE A 271 -6.82 29.57 -9.56
N ARG A 272 -7.83 29.76 -8.71
CA ARG A 272 -8.70 28.66 -8.27
C ARG A 272 -9.81 28.35 -9.29
N PHE A 273 -10.07 29.24 -10.26
CA PHE A 273 -11.25 29.19 -11.13
C PHE A 273 -11.01 29.39 -12.64
N ASP A 274 -9.93 30.05 -13.09
CA ASP A 274 -9.71 30.35 -14.52
C ASP A 274 -8.52 29.62 -15.14
N LYS A 275 -8.65 29.25 -16.42
CA LYS A 275 -7.60 28.66 -17.27
C LYS A 275 -7.04 29.74 -18.19
N ASP A 276 -5.72 29.77 -18.37
CA ASP A 276 -4.99 30.50 -19.42
C ASP A 276 -4.49 31.93 -19.07
N MET A 277 -3.35 32.02 -18.37
CA MET A 277 -2.44 33.18 -18.45
C MET A 277 -0.98 32.80 -18.18
N ASP A 278 -0.04 33.29 -18.99
CA ASP A 278 1.42 33.06 -18.89
C ASP A 278 2.16 34.09 -18.03
N PHE A 279 3.11 33.61 -17.22
CA PHE A 279 3.84 34.42 -16.22
C PHE A 279 5.35 34.26 -16.31
N SER A 280 6.05 35.37 -16.05
CA SER A 280 7.50 35.47 -15.84
C SER A 280 7.87 35.09 -14.41
N TRP A 281 8.98 34.36 -14.23
CA TRP A 281 9.43 33.78 -12.96
C TRP A 281 10.17 34.75 -12.01
N ASP A 282 10.43 36.01 -12.42
CA ASP A 282 11.40 36.88 -11.74
C ASP A 282 10.92 37.60 -10.44
N GLU A 283 9.67 37.46 -10.02
CA GLU A 283 9.10 38.22 -8.86
C GLU A 283 9.21 37.54 -7.48
N GLU A 284 9.97 36.44 -7.34
CA GLU A 284 9.96 35.63 -6.10
C GLU A 284 10.82 36.20 -4.94
N LYS A 285 11.58 37.29 -5.14
CA LYS A 285 12.66 37.68 -4.20
C LYS A 285 12.30 38.67 -3.08
N GLU A 286 11.09 39.22 -3.00
CA GLU A 286 10.75 40.24 -1.98
C GLU A 286 9.48 39.92 -1.17
N LEU A 287 9.43 38.75 -0.54
CA LEU A 287 8.36 38.43 0.41
C LEU A 287 8.68 39.00 1.79
N ASN A 288 7.89 39.99 2.24
CA ASN A 288 7.92 40.49 3.61
C ASN A 288 7.14 39.53 4.53
N TRP A 289 7.89 38.75 5.31
CA TRP A 289 7.35 37.73 6.20
C TRP A 289 6.88 38.36 7.52
N SER A 290 5.59 38.64 7.65
CA SER A 290 5.03 38.91 8.97
C SER A 290 5.22 37.68 9.87
N LYS A 291 5.48 37.91 11.16
CA LYS A 291 5.78 36.84 12.14
C LYS A 291 4.69 35.76 12.26
N TRP A 292 3.44 36.09 11.90
CA TRP A 292 2.32 35.16 11.98
C TRP A 292 2.15 34.30 10.71
N LYS A 293 2.59 34.77 9.53
CA LYS A 293 2.59 33.97 8.29
C LYS A 293 3.47 32.73 8.43
N SER A 294 4.69 32.92 8.93
CA SER A 294 5.62 31.80 9.15
C SER A 294 5.06 30.80 10.16
N LYS A 295 4.35 31.26 11.21
CA LYS A 295 3.65 30.37 12.15
C LYS A 295 2.58 29.53 11.44
N ILE A 296 1.74 30.14 10.60
CA ILE A 296 0.70 29.41 9.84
C ILE A 296 1.35 28.36 8.94
N MET A 297 2.36 28.74 8.17
CA MET A 297 3.06 27.83 7.26
C MET A 297 3.74 26.68 8.03
N ASN A 298 4.43 26.99 9.13
CA ASN A 298 5.08 25.98 9.96
C ASN A 298 4.06 24.99 10.56
N ARG A 299 2.92 25.47 11.08
CA ARG A 299 1.85 24.59 11.57
C ARG A 299 1.33 23.70 10.46
N GLY A 300 0.89 24.28 9.35
CA GLY A 300 0.27 23.51 8.26
C GLY A 300 1.23 22.51 7.63
N ASN A 301 2.49 22.89 7.42
CA ASN A 301 3.52 21.96 6.93
C ASN A 301 3.81 20.84 7.93
N SER A 302 3.86 21.15 9.23
CA SER A 302 4.10 20.14 10.28
C SER A 302 2.96 19.13 10.34
N ILE A 303 1.70 19.59 10.28
CA ILE A 303 0.52 18.70 10.27
C ILE A 303 0.52 17.83 9.00
N ARG A 304 0.84 18.40 7.83
CA ARG A 304 0.96 17.62 6.57
C ARG A 304 2.03 16.54 6.66
N GLN A 305 3.24 16.90 7.09
CA GLN A 305 4.34 15.94 7.25
C GLN A 305 4.02 14.85 8.28
N ALA A 306 3.36 15.21 9.39
CA ALA A 306 2.88 14.27 10.39
C ALA A 306 1.92 13.24 9.80
N MET A 307 0.92 13.70 9.06
CA MET A 307 -0.07 12.84 8.41
C MET A 307 0.56 11.95 7.32
N GLU A 308 1.53 12.46 6.59
CA GLU A 308 2.31 11.65 5.63
C GLU A 308 3.10 10.55 6.34
N LEU A 309 3.82 10.89 7.42
CA LEU A 309 4.54 9.89 8.23
C LEU A 309 3.59 8.82 8.77
N MET A 310 2.43 9.20 9.33
CA MET A 310 1.42 8.24 9.81
C MET A 310 0.87 7.35 8.68
N THR A 311 0.65 7.93 7.50
CA THR A 311 0.21 7.18 6.30
C THR A 311 1.25 6.14 5.92
N ASP A 312 2.52 6.52 5.86
CA ASP A 312 3.62 5.61 5.50
C ASP A 312 3.83 4.52 6.57
N LEU A 313 3.64 4.85 7.85
CA LEU A 313 3.68 3.88 8.95
C LEU A 313 2.55 2.85 8.84
N VAL A 314 1.34 3.27 8.47
CA VAL A 314 0.22 2.36 8.20
C VAL A 314 0.55 1.43 7.03
N LYS A 315 1.10 1.95 5.93
CA LYS A 315 1.53 1.14 4.78
C LYS A 315 2.58 0.11 5.18
N ASP A 316 3.60 0.53 5.93
CA ASP A 316 4.67 -0.35 6.39
C ASP A 316 4.17 -1.43 7.38
N TRP A 317 3.28 -1.06 8.31
CA TRP A 317 2.68 -2.01 9.25
C TRP A 317 1.78 -3.03 8.54
N SER A 318 0.80 -2.55 7.76
CA SER A 318 -0.17 -3.40 7.05
C SER A 318 0.46 -4.30 5.99
N SER A 319 1.60 -3.90 5.43
CA SER A 319 2.36 -4.75 4.49
C SER A 319 3.13 -5.87 5.18
N ARG A 320 3.09 -6.07 6.50
CA ARG A 320 3.79 -7.22 7.11
C ARG A 320 2.97 -8.49 7.00
N VAL A 321 3.63 -9.60 6.67
CA VAL A 321 2.97 -10.86 6.35
C VAL A 321 2.08 -11.40 7.47
N TRP A 322 2.50 -11.27 8.72
CA TRP A 322 1.72 -11.72 9.88
C TRP A 322 0.55 -10.78 10.19
N VAL A 323 0.74 -9.48 9.98
CA VAL A 323 -0.27 -8.43 10.18
C VAL A 323 -1.49 -8.63 9.27
N VAL A 324 -1.29 -9.19 8.07
CA VAL A 324 -2.41 -9.55 7.17
C VAL A 324 -3.44 -10.46 7.84
N SER A 325 -2.97 -11.49 8.55
CA SER A 325 -3.86 -12.40 9.26
C SER A 325 -4.59 -11.70 10.43
N GLU A 326 -3.92 -10.76 11.09
CA GLU A 326 -4.42 -10.05 12.27
C GLU A 326 -5.55 -9.08 11.88
N TYR A 327 -5.32 -8.20 10.90
CA TYR A 327 -6.37 -7.28 10.47
C TYR A 327 -7.51 -8.01 9.75
N SER A 328 -7.27 -9.16 9.12
CA SER A 328 -8.33 -9.95 8.49
C SER A 328 -9.25 -10.60 9.52
N ILE A 329 -8.71 -11.05 10.64
CA ILE A 329 -9.51 -11.48 11.80
C ILE A 329 -10.31 -10.29 12.34
N ALA A 330 -9.66 -9.11 12.46
CA ALA A 330 -10.32 -7.90 12.92
C ALA A 330 -11.46 -7.45 11.98
N LYS A 331 -11.27 -7.62 10.67
CA LYS A 331 -12.27 -7.34 9.62
C LYS A 331 -13.54 -8.15 9.81
N ARG A 332 -13.43 -9.46 10.06
CA ARG A 332 -14.59 -10.33 10.32
C ARG A 332 -15.39 -9.88 11.54
N LYS A 333 -14.71 -9.38 12.57
CA LYS A 333 -15.33 -8.96 13.84
C LYS A 333 -15.67 -7.46 13.89
N ASN A 334 -15.23 -6.69 12.90
CA ASN A 334 -15.24 -5.23 12.88
C ASN A 334 -14.76 -4.59 14.20
N ASN A 335 -13.66 -5.12 14.77
CA ASN A 335 -13.14 -4.74 16.08
C ASN A 335 -11.69 -4.21 16.04
N LEU A 336 -11.24 -3.73 14.88
CA LEU A 336 -9.93 -3.09 14.75
C LEU A 336 -9.96 -1.69 15.35
N LYS A 337 -9.04 -1.45 16.28
CA LYS A 337 -8.66 -0.10 16.72
C LYS A 337 -7.23 0.16 16.32
N TYR A 338 -6.87 1.43 16.17
CA TYR A 338 -5.49 1.83 15.93
C TYR A 338 -5.08 3.00 16.81
N TRP A 339 -3.80 3.07 17.12
CA TRP A 339 -3.18 4.10 17.93
C TRP A 339 -1.77 4.41 17.43
N PHE A 340 -1.32 5.64 17.68
CA PHE A 340 0.08 6.01 17.48
C PHE A 340 0.68 6.45 18.82
N THR A 341 1.76 5.80 19.21
CA THR A 341 2.54 6.00 20.43
C THR A 341 2.94 7.47 20.62
N GLN A 342 3.16 8.22 19.54
CA GLN A 342 3.39 9.67 19.58
C GLN A 342 2.25 10.51 20.20
N PHE A 343 1.02 9.98 20.23
CA PHE A 343 -0.10 10.57 20.97
C PHE A 343 -0.11 10.22 22.46
N SER A 344 0.70 9.24 22.89
CA SER A 344 0.75 8.79 24.27
C SER A 344 1.37 9.85 25.18
N PHE A 345 0.95 9.81 26.44
CA PHE A 345 1.42 10.73 27.49
C PHE A 345 2.74 10.23 28.08
N THR A 346 3.65 11.14 28.41
CA THR A 346 4.82 10.77 29.19
C THR A 346 4.43 10.63 30.66
N TYR A 347 4.67 9.45 31.23
CA TYR A 347 4.40 9.21 32.65
C TYR A 347 5.60 9.69 33.48
N GLY A 348 5.46 10.85 34.10
CA GLY A 348 6.45 11.40 35.05
C GLY A 348 7.64 12.11 34.42
N ASP A 349 7.49 12.68 33.23
CA ASP A 349 8.47 13.63 32.71
C ASP A 349 8.13 15.02 33.30
N ASP A 350 9.00 15.56 34.15
CA ASP A 350 8.78 16.76 35.00
C ASP A 350 8.51 18.07 34.23
N ASN A 351 8.36 18.02 32.91
CA ASN A 351 8.26 19.19 32.05
C ASN A 351 6.86 19.83 32.01
N GLY A 352 5.88 19.32 32.76
CA GLY A 352 4.55 19.93 32.97
C GLY A 352 3.61 20.04 31.74
N MET A 353 4.15 20.00 30.51
CA MET A 353 3.37 20.16 29.28
C MET A 353 2.34 19.05 29.03
N ASP A 354 2.53 17.85 29.57
CA ASP A 354 1.59 16.74 29.35
C ASP A 354 0.37 16.80 30.29
N GLU A 355 0.38 17.61 31.38
CA GLU A 355 -0.75 17.69 32.31
C GLU A 355 -2.01 18.27 31.65
N ASP A 356 -1.87 19.33 30.86
CA ASP A 356 -2.99 19.95 30.13
C ASP A 356 -3.62 19.00 29.12
N LEU A 357 -2.81 18.15 28.49
CA LEU A 357 -3.27 17.14 27.54
C LEU A 357 -3.97 15.99 28.26
N ILE A 358 -3.40 15.47 29.35
CA ILE A 358 -4.02 14.43 30.16
C ILE A 358 -5.35 14.94 30.71
N TYR A 359 -5.40 16.16 31.24
CA TYR A 359 -6.64 16.77 31.72
C TYR A 359 -7.67 16.92 30.60
N TYR A 360 -7.23 17.39 29.42
CA TYR A 360 -8.08 17.50 28.24
C TYR A 360 -8.72 16.15 27.86
N PHE A 361 -7.93 15.07 27.79
CA PHE A 361 -8.45 13.76 27.41
C PHE A 361 -9.24 13.07 28.53
N LYS A 362 -8.88 13.27 29.79
CA LYS A 362 -9.71 12.79 30.93
C LYS A 362 -11.08 13.47 30.93
N LYS A 363 -11.15 14.76 30.57
CA LYS A 363 -12.40 15.51 30.52
C LYS A 363 -13.27 15.13 29.32
N ASN A 364 -12.65 14.98 28.15
CA ASN A 364 -13.39 14.74 26.90
C ASN A 364 -13.53 13.25 26.53
N GLY A 365 -12.90 12.35 27.29
CA GLY A 365 -12.77 10.94 26.93
C GLY A 365 -11.63 10.74 25.94
N LEU A 366 -10.68 9.87 26.29
CA LEU A 366 -9.70 9.39 25.33
C LEU A 366 -10.33 8.23 24.55
N HIS A 367 -10.25 8.30 23.22
CA HIS A 367 -10.68 7.23 22.35
C HIS A 367 -9.55 6.88 21.40
N PHE A 368 -9.20 5.60 21.35
CA PHE A 368 -8.43 5.09 20.23
C PHE A 368 -9.26 5.19 18.96
N PHE A 369 -8.56 5.35 17.84
CA PHE A 369 -9.24 5.45 16.56
C PHE A 369 -9.85 4.09 16.22
N LYS A 370 -11.12 4.07 15.85
CA LYS A 370 -11.80 2.86 15.40
C LYS A 370 -11.76 2.83 13.87
N PHE A 371 -11.36 1.70 13.31
CA PHE A 371 -11.47 1.48 11.87
C PHE A 371 -12.72 0.64 11.60
N ASP A 372 -13.69 1.21 10.89
CA ASP A 372 -14.90 0.50 10.48
C ASP A 372 -14.72 -0.03 9.06
N PHE A 373 -14.66 -1.36 8.93
CA PHE A 373 -14.50 -2.01 7.62
C PHE A 373 -15.71 -1.84 6.69
N ASN A 374 -16.83 -1.31 7.21
CA ASN A 374 -18.06 -1.07 6.46
C ASN A 374 -18.31 0.42 6.17
N ASP A 375 -17.37 1.32 6.50
CA ASP A 375 -17.55 2.75 6.28
C ASP A 375 -17.65 3.08 4.77
N PRO A 376 -18.74 3.72 4.28
CA PRO A 376 -18.90 4.08 2.88
C PRO A 376 -17.94 5.17 2.39
N LEU A 377 -17.10 5.77 3.24
CA LEU A 377 -16.02 6.66 2.80
C LEU A 377 -15.09 6.01 1.74
N MET A 378 -15.19 4.68 1.57
CA MET A 378 -14.52 3.86 0.55
C MET A 378 -14.73 4.32 -0.89
N ASP A 379 -15.85 4.96 -1.22
CA ASP A 379 -16.23 5.23 -2.62
C ASP A 379 -15.74 6.60 -3.12
N ALA A 380 -14.81 7.26 -2.42
CA ALA A 380 -14.28 8.55 -2.87
C ALA A 380 -13.55 8.40 -4.21
N PRO A 381 -14.13 8.84 -5.35
CA PRO A 381 -13.64 8.53 -6.70
C PRO A 381 -12.32 9.22 -7.04
N TYR A 382 -11.81 10.06 -6.12
CA TYR A 382 -10.60 10.83 -6.36
C TYR A 382 -9.33 9.99 -6.18
N TYR A 383 -9.30 9.06 -5.23
CA TYR A 383 -8.12 8.25 -4.97
C TYR A 383 -8.13 6.89 -5.67
N SER A 384 -9.21 6.54 -6.38
CA SER A 384 -9.21 5.35 -7.24
C SER A 384 -8.13 5.44 -8.33
N ASP A 385 -7.78 6.65 -8.77
CA ASP A 385 -6.64 6.92 -9.66
C ASP A 385 -5.48 7.56 -8.87
N GLN A 386 -4.61 6.72 -8.31
CA GLN A 386 -3.41 7.20 -7.61
C GLN A 386 -2.45 7.97 -8.53
N GLY A 387 -2.43 7.63 -9.83
CA GLY A 387 -1.66 8.34 -10.84
C GLY A 387 -2.14 9.78 -10.98
N ALA A 388 -3.45 9.99 -11.11
CA ALA A 388 -4.05 11.32 -11.09
C ALA A 388 -3.71 12.05 -9.79
N ALA A 389 -3.86 11.41 -8.62
CA ALA A 389 -3.55 12.03 -7.33
C ALA A 389 -2.07 12.44 -7.21
N ARG A 390 -1.14 11.70 -7.82
CA ARG A 390 0.29 12.04 -7.88
C ARG A 390 0.53 13.24 -8.80
N LEU A 391 -0.06 13.24 -9.99
CA LEU A 391 0.05 14.32 -10.98
C LEU A 391 -0.59 15.63 -10.51
N THR A 392 -1.65 15.55 -9.69
CA THR A 392 -2.39 16.71 -9.18
C THR A 392 -1.87 17.23 -7.86
N ARG A 393 -0.79 16.68 -7.28
CA ARG A 393 -0.23 17.21 -6.02
C ARG A 393 0.15 18.68 -6.11
N GLY A 394 0.60 19.14 -7.28
CA GLY A 394 0.88 20.56 -7.54
C GLY A 394 -0.36 21.39 -7.91
N THR A 395 -1.50 20.74 -8.14
CA THR A 395 -2.71 21.35 -8.72
C THR A 395 -3.96 21.01 -7.92
N SER A 396 -3.82 20.70 -6.63
CA SER A 396 -4.93 20.43 -5.72
C SER A 396 -4.56 20.63 -4.26
N THR A 397 -5.56 20.71 -3.37
CA THR A 397 -5.37 20.84 -1.91
C THR A 397 -4.62 19.67 -1.28
N ASN A 398 -4.55 18.53 -2.00
CA ASN A 398 -4.01 17.25 -1.54
C ASN A 398 -4.45 16.94 -0.10
N PRO A 399 -5.75 16.66 0.11
CA PRO A 399 -6.34 16.58 1.44
C PRO A 399 -5.77 15.39 2.21
N ILE A 400 -4.86 15.68 3.13
CA ILE A 400 -4.11 14.68 3.92
C ILE A 400 -5.01 13.76 4.74
N TYR A 401 -6.19 14.23 5.18
CA TYR A 401 -7.18 13.41 5.89
C TYR A 401 -7.74 12.33 4.96
N ILE A 402 -8.21 12.72 3.77
CA ILE A 402 -8.78 11.77 2.82
C ILE A 402 -7.71 10.78 2.35
N ARG A 403 -6.48 11.25 2.09
CA ARG A 403 -5.35 10.38 1.71
C ARG A 403 -5.03 9.33 2.78
N PHE A 404 -5.01 9.71 4.05
CA PHE A 404 -4.75 8.79 5.16
C PHE A 404 -5.84 7.71 5.25
N HIS A 405 -7.11 8.12 5.26
CA HIS A 405 -8.23 7.18 5.37
C HIS A 405 -8.37 6.29 4.13
N TYR A 406 -8.19 6.84 2.93
CA TYR A 406 -8.10 6.03 1.71
C TYR A 406 -6.98 4.99 1.80
N THR A 407 -5.80 5.37 2.32
CA THR A 407 -4.70 4.43 2.50
C THR A 407 -5.06 3.31 3.48
N MET A 408 -5.65 3.65 4.63
CA MET A 408 -6.15 2.68 5.60
C MET A 408 -7.14 1.70 4.94
N THR A 409 -8.13 2.22 4.24
CA THR A 409 -9.11 1.44 3.47
C THR A 409 -8.46 0.51 2.45
N ARG A 410 -7.59 1.08 1.60
CA ARG A 410 -6.94 0.35 0.52
C ARG A 410 -6.12 -0.82 1.04
N HIS A 411 -5.41 -0.61 2.14
CA HIS A 411 -4.50 -1.59 2.73
C HIS A 411 -5.17 -2.59 3.67
N LEU A 412 -6.31 -2.27 4.28
CA LEU A 412 -6.96 -3.14 5.28
C LEU A 412 -8.24 -3.81 4.77
N ALA A 413 -8.98 -3.16 3.88
CA ALA A 413 -10.27 -3.63 3.42
C ALA A 413 -10.25 -4.15 1.98
N GLN A 414 -9.49 -3.50 1.09
CA GLN A 414 -9.58 -3.70 -0.37
C GLN A 414 -8.44 -4.52 -0.97
N GLN A 415 -7.51 -5.06 -0.16
CA GLN A 415 -6.41 -5.84 -0.72
C GLN A 415 -6.89 -7.15 -1.37
N THR A 416 -6.44 -7.39 -2.60
CA THR A 416 -6.68 -8.67 -3.28
C THR A 416 -5.77 -9.76 -2.72
N PHE A 417 -6.10 -11.03 -2.99
CA PHE A 417 -5.24 -12.17 -2.65
C PHE A 417 -3.80 -11.98 -3.16
N LEU A 418 -3.66 -11.55 -4.42
CA LEU A 418 -2.35 -11.36 -5.05
C LEU A 418 -1.57 -10.18 -4.45
N GLU A 419 -2.23 -9.09 -4.10
CA GLU A 419 -1.59 -7.97 -3.41
C GLU A 419 -1.09 -8.39 -2.02
N MET A 420 -1.92 -9.09 -1.25
CA MET A 420 -1.54 -9.58 0.07
C MET A 420 -0.32 -10.52 -0.02
N ILE A 421 -0.28 -11.42 -1.00
CA ILE A 421 0.82 -12.39 -1.08
C ILE A 421 2.11 -11.80 -1.67
N LEU A 422 2.01 -10.89 -2.65
CA LEU A 422 3.18 -10.35 -3.37
C LEU A 422 3.76 -9.09 -2.72
N PHE A 423 2.95 -8.24 -2.09
CA PHE A 423 3.42 -6.98 -1.49
C PHE A 423 3.68 -7.04 0.00
N THR A 424 3.40 -8.19 0.64
CA THR A 424 3.80 -8.33 2.03
C THR A 424 5.32 -8.32 2.20
N LYS A 425 5.81 -7.96 3.37
CA LYS A 425 7.18 -8.12 3.83
C LYS A 425 7.20 -9.32 4.74
N ALA A 426 7.99 -10.32 4.38
CA ALA A 426 8.13 -11.57 5.12
C ALA A 426 9.62 -11.85 5.33
N SER A 427 9.98 -12.35 6.51
CA SER A 427 11.34 -12.82 6.78
C SER A 427 11.65 -14.09 5.98
N ARG A 428 10.65 -14.96 5.78
CA ARG A 428 10.72 -16.12 4.90
C ARG A 428 9.59 -16.05 3.88
N ASN A 429 9.88 -16.33 2.61
CA ASN A 429 8.89 -16.20 1.55
C ASN A 429 7.73 -17.20 1.69
N GLU A 430 7.96 -18.37 2.30
CA GLU A 430 6.88 -19.33 2.61
C GLU A 430 5.84 -18.80 3.62
N ASP A 431 6.21 -17.87 4.50
CA ASP A 431 5.30 -17.29 5.50
C ASP A 431 4.14 -16.53 4.82
N ARG A 432 4.37 -16.02 3.60
CA ARG A 432 3.33 -15.39 2.76
C ARG A 432 2.16 -16.33 2.52
N PHE A 433 2.45 -17.58 2.21
CA PHE A 433 1.44 -18.59 1.96
C PHE A 433 0.73 -19.02 3.24
N TYR A 434 1.45 -19.18 4.36
CA TYR A 434 0.82 -19.55 5.64
C TYR A 434 -0.16 -18.51 6.16
N SER A 435 0.12 -17.23 5.93
CA SER A 435 -0.72 -16.10 6.36
C SER A 435 -1.87 -15.80 5.39
N VAL A 436 -1.61 -15.85 4.08
CA VAL A 436 -2.56 -15.35 3.07
C VAL A 436 -3.47 -16.44 2.51
N LEU A 437 -3.00 -17.67 2.28
CA LEU A 437 -3.86 -18.76 1.76
C LEU A 437 -5.12 -19.01 2.60
N PRO A 438 -5.10 -18.98 3.95
CA PRO A 438 -6.32 -19.16 4.75
C PRO A 438 -7.44 -18.15 4.47
N LEU A 439 -7.11 -17.03 3.82
CA LEU A 439 -8.00 -15.92 3.53
C LEU A 439 -8.51 -15.94 2.09
N SER A 440 -8.08 -16.89 1.27
CA SER A 440 -8.43 -16.99 -0.15
C SER A 440 -9.15 -18.29 -0.49
N GLU A 441 -9.62 -18.39 -1.74
CA GLU A 441 -10.20 -19.64 -2.26
C GLU A 441 -9.18 -20.80 -2.26
N TYR A 442 -7.88 -20.50 -2.26
CA TYR A 442 -6.78 -21.46 -2.27
C TYR A 442 -6.39 -22.03 -0.88
N HIS A 443 -7.21 -21.82 0.15
CA HIS A 443 -6.91 -22.19 1.53
C HIS A 443 -6.53 -23.67 1.75
N GLU A 444 -7.05 -24.58 0.93
CA GLU A 444 -6.72 -26.02 1.01
C GLU A 444 -5.23 -26.31 0.76
N LYS A 445 -4.58 -25.47 -0.04
CA LYS A 445 -3.15 -25.60 -0.40
C LYS A 445 -2.19 -25.31 0.74
N LYS A 446 -2.67 -24.75 1.86
CA LYS A 446 -1.86 -24.46 3.06
C LYS A 446 -1.08 -25.68 3.57
N LYS A 447 -1.65 -26.88 3.46
CA LYS A 447 -1.03 -28.13 3.96
C LYS A 447 0.19 -28.55 3.15
N GLU A 448 0.32 -28.06 1.92
CA GLU A 448 1.38 -28.42 0.98
C GLU A 448 2.59 -27.47 1.07
N VAL A 449 2.43 -26.28 1.68
CA VAL A 449 3.41 -25.17 1.69
C VAL A 449 4.79 -25.60 2.17
N SER A 450 4.87 -26.46 3.19
CA SER A 450 6.15 -26.94 3.74
C SER A 450 7.01 -27.69 2.73
N ASN A 451 6.43 -28.19 1.64
CA ASN A 451 7.09 -29.02 0.65
C ASN A 451 7.48 -28.23 -0.62
N TRP A 452 7.12 -26.95 -0.71
CA TRP A 452 7.29 -26.15 -1.93
C TRP A 452 8.68 -25.52 -2.09
N ASN A 453 9.52 -25.53 -1.05
CA ASN A 453 10.88 -24.96 -1.09
C ASN A 453 10.93 -23.49 -1.57
N VAL A 454 9.98 -22.66 -1.13
CA VAL A 454 9.86 -21.24 -1.55
C VAL A 454 10.92 -20.38 -0.85
N GLY A 455 12.03 -20.13 -1.53
CA GLY A 455 13.15 -19.31 -1.04
C GLY A 455 13.10 -17.84 -1.47
N SER A 456 12.51 -17.52 -2.62
CA SER A 456 12.58 -16.19 -3.27
C SER A 456 11.21 -15.70 -3.76
N LEU A 457 11.08 -14.40 -4.06
CA LEU A 457 9.85 -13.87 -4.66
C LEU A 457 9.58 -14.45 -6.06
N LEU A 458 10.64 -14.83 -6.79
CA LEU A 458 10.53 -15.59 -8.03
C LEU A 458 9.82 -16.93 -7.79
N SER A 459 10.30 -17.72 -6.82
CA SER A 459 9.66 -19.00 -6.45
C SER A 459 8.23 -18.81 -5.91
N VAL A 460 7.91 -17.69 -5.26
CA VAL A 460 6.53 -17.36 -4.86
C VAL A 460 5.64 -17.23 -6.10
N LYS A 461 6.05 -16.44 -7.09
CA LYS A 461 5.26 -16.23 -8.31
C LYS A 461 5.11 -17.50 -9.15
N LEU A 462 6.18 -18.28 -9.33
CA LEU A 462 6.10 -19.58 -10.01
C LEU A 462 5.10 -20.50 -9.31
N LYS A 463 5.17 -20.59 -7.97
CA LYS A 463 4.22 -21.38 -7.20
C LYS A 463 2.78 -20.87 -7.32
N LEU A 464 2.58 -19.55 -7.41
CA LEU A 464 1.26 -18.98 -7.67
C LEU A 464 0.72 -19.41 -9.05
N TYR A 465 1.54 -19.40 -10.11
CA TYR A 465 1.14 -19.92 -11.42
C TYR A 465 0.79 -21.41 -11.42
N GLU A 466 1.35 -22.19 -10.49
CA GLU A 466 1.00 -23.61 -10.32
C GLU A 466 -0.37 -23.80 -9.64
N ILE A 467 -0.66 -23.04 -8.58
CA ILE A 467 -1.82 -23.33 -7.69
C ILE A 467 -3.09 -22.52 -8.02
N MET A 468 -2.98 -21.42 -8.75
CA MET A 468 -4.10 -20.51 -9.01
C MET A 468 -5.01 -20.99 -10.14
N ASN A 469 -6.23 -20.45 -10.21
CA ASN A 469 -7.11 -20.59 -11.37
C ASN A 469 -6.62 -19.73 -12.56
N SER A 470 -7.11 -19.99 -13.78
CA SER A 470 -6.64 -19.29 -15.00
C SER A 470 -6.84 -17.77 -14.92
N LYS A 471 -7.94 -17.31 -14.33
CA LYS A 471 -8.23 -15.87 -14.14
C LYS A 471 -7.14 -15.17 -13.32
N ASP A 472 -6.78 -15.70 -12.16
CA ASP A 472 -5.77 -15.08 -11.29
C ASP A 472 -4.36 -15.20 -11.88
N LYS A 473 -4.06 -16.27 -12.63
CA LYS A 473 -2.81 -16.39 -13.40
C LYS A 473 -2.71 -15.32 -14.48
N LEU A 474 -3.77 -15.10 -15.25
CA LEU A 474 -3.83 -14.05 -16.28
C LEU A 474 -3.67 -12.68 -15.64
N PHE A 475 -4.37 -12.43 -14.53
CA PHE A 475 -4.21 -11.18 -13.79
C PHE A 475 -2.76 -10.93 -13.38
N LEU A 476 -2.08 -11.94 -12.81
CA LEU A 476 -0.66 -11.84 -12.45
C LEU A 476 0.24 -11.60 -13.68
N LEU A 477 -0.08 -12.22 -14.81
CA LEU A 477 0.67 -12.05 -16.06
C LEU A 477 0.58 -10.61 -16.59
N PHE A 478 -0.64 -10.06 -16.71
CA PHE A 478 -0.85 -8.67 -17.15
C PHE A 478 -0.29 -7.66 -16.15
N TRP A 479 -0.34 -7.96 -14.85
CA TRP A 479 0.31 -7.11 -13.86
C TRP A 479 1.83 -7.10 -14.03
N SER A 480 2.42 -8.28 -14.30
CA SER A 480 3.82 -8.42 -14.64
C SER A 480 4.22 -7.71 -15.93
N THR A 481 3.28 -7.23 -16.76
CA THR A 481 3.56 -6.50 -18.01
C THR A 481 3.20 -5.03 -17.93
N ASN A 482 2.84 -4.54 -16.75
CA ASN A 482 2.56 -3.13 -16.56
C ASN A 482 3.81 -2.29 -16.86
N ILE A 483 3.62 -1.14 -17.50
CA ILE A 483 4.72 -0.23 -17.88
C ILE A 483 5.54 0.27 -16.68
N GLU A 484 4.94 0.30 -15.49
CA GLU A 484 5.63 0.71 -14.25
C GLU A 484 6.34 -0.48 -13.55
N ALA A 485 6.21 -1.70 -14.07
CA ALA A 485 6.95 -2.84 -13.55
C ALA A 485 8.45 -2.70 -13.89
N ILE A 486 9.31 -3.09 -12.94
CA ILE A 486 10.77 -3.03 -13.15
C ILE A 486 11.24 -4.38 -13.65
N HIS A 487 11.90 -4.38 -14.82
CA HIS A 487 12.37 -5.58 -15.49
C HIS A 487 13.89 -5.64 -15.48
N ASN A 488 14.43 -6.66 -14.81
CA ASN A 488 15.88 -6.83 -14.65
C ASN A 488 16.52 -7.68 -15.76
N ASN A 489 15.84 -7.90 -16.89
CA ASN A 489 16.29 -8.81 -17.96
C ASN A 489 16.59 -10.25 -17.51
N VAL A 490 15.93 -10.71 -16.44
CA VAL A 490 16.09 -12.07 -15.88
C VAL A 490 14.96 -12.97 -16.38
N LEU A 491 15.28 -14.21 -16.74
CA LEU A 491 14.31 -15.25 -17.10
C LEU A 491 13.87 -16.04 -15.85
N PRO A 492 12.62 -16.51 -15.76
CA PRO A 492 11.54 -16.22 -16.68
C PRO A 492 11.02 -14.78 -16.54
N THR A 493 10.75 -14.10 -17.66
CA THR A 493 10.37 -12.68 -17.67
C THR A 493 9.06 -12.41 -16.94
N PHE A 494 8.12 -13.36 -16.99
CA PHE A 494 6.79 -13.25 -16.36
C PHE A 494 6.82 -13.29 -14.84
N ALA A 495 7.89 -13.82 -14.24
CA ALA A 495 8.01 -13.95 -12.80
C ALA A 495 9.14 -13.09 -12.21
N SER A 496 10.14 -12.68 -12.99
CA SER A 496 11.27 -11.88 -12.49
C SER A 496 10.98 -10.39 -12.32
N SER A 497 9.86 -9.88 -12.84
CA SER A 497 9.47 -8.46 -12.76
C SER A 497 9.22 -8.00 -11.31
N THR A 498 9.53 -6.73 -11.00
CA THR A 498 9.04 -6.10 -9.76
C THR A 498 7.72 -5.42 -10.08
N LEU A 499 6.64 -5.86 -9.43
CA LEU A 499 5.29 -5.38 -9.71
C LEU A 499 5.07 -3.99 -9.10
N PRO A 500 4.41 -3.06 -9.81
CA PRO A 500 4.10 -1.74 -9.29
C PRO A 500 2.98 -1.80 -8.26
N THR A 501 3.13 -1.05 -7.15
CA THR A 501 2.14 -1.00 -6.06
C THR A 501 0.84 -0.32 -6.44
N ASP A 502 0.89 0.56 -7.44
CA ASP A 502 -0.20 1.48 -7.79
C ASP A 502 -1.03 0.95 -8.97
N PHE A 503 -0.98 -0.37 -9.23
CA PHE A 503 -1.70 -1.03 -10.31
C PHE A 503 -3.22 -1.05 -10.08
N GLU A 504 -4.00 -0.72 -11.12
CA GLU A 504 -5.46 -0.68 -11.11
C GLU A 504 -6.07 -2.09 -11.21
N THR A 505 -6.08 -2.78 -10.07
CA THR A 505 -6.45 -4.21 -10.00
C THR A 505 -7.91 -4.48 -10.33
N GLU A 506 -8.83 -3.63 -9.86
CA GLU A 506 -10.28 -3.81 -10.05
C GLU A 506 -10.68 -3.76 -11.52
N HIS A 507 -10.17 -2.77 -12.27
CA HIS A 507 -10.51 -2.61 -13.68
C HIS A 507 -10.08 -3.83 -14.49
N LEU A 508 -8.83 -4.31 -14.35
CA LEU A 508 -8.36 -5.49 -15.09
C LEU A 508 -9.17 -6.75 -14.74
N LEU A 509 -9.48 -6.98 -13.46
CA LEU A 509 -10.33 -8.11 -13.05
C LEU A 509 -11.71 -8.05 -13.71
N GLN A 510 -12.29 -6.85 -13.83
CA GLN A 510 -13.53 -6.66 -14.56
C GLN A 510 -13.39 -7.03 -16.05
N LEU A 511 -12.30 -6.65 -16.71
CA LEU A 511 -12.07 -7.02 -18.12
C LEU A 511 -11.87 -8.52 -18.32
N LEU A 512 -11.17 -9.18 -17.40
CA LEU A 512 -10.95 -10.63 -17.46
C LEU A 512 -12.22 -11.45 -17.16
N THR A 513 -13.23 -10.84 -16.55
CA THR A 513 -14.54 -11.48 -16.29
C THR A 513 -15.62 -11.07 -17.29
N ASP A 514 -15.30 -10.15 -18.20
CA ASP A 514 -16.21 -9.70 -19.24
C ASP A 514 -16.43 -10.81 -20.28
N PRO A 515 -17.66 -10.98 -20.82
CA PRO A 515 -17.91 -11.92 -21.93
C PRO A 515 -17.01 -11.69 -23.15
N MET A 516 -16.53 -10.46 -23.35
CA MET A 516 -15.58 -10.09 -24.39
C MET A 516 -14.13 -10.40 -24.02
N SER A 517 -13.84 -11.06 -22.89
CA SER A 517 -12.46 -11.41 -22.55
C SER A 517 -11.78 -12.20 -23.66
N ASN A 518 -10.54 -11.84 -23.98
CA ASN A 518 -9.72 -12.53 -24.97
C ASN A 518 -9.22 -13.91 -24.49
N PHE A 519 -9.66 -14.34 -23.31
CA PHE A 519 -9.22 -15.57 -22.70
C PHE A 519 -10.44 -16.38 -22.25
N ASP A 520 -10.33 -17.71 -22.35
CA ASP A 520 -11.28 -18.61 -21.69
C ASP A 520 -10.81 -18.81 -20.24
N VAL A 521 -11.33 -18.00 -19.32
CA VAL A 521 -10.91 -18.05 -17.91
C VAL A 521 -11.37 -19.32 -17.17
N ASP A 522 -12.30 -20.08 -17.76
CA ASP A 522 -12.80 -21.33 -17.21
C ASP A 522 -11.98 -22.54 -17.70
N ASP A 523 -11.24 -22.41 -18.82
CA ASP A 523 -10.31 -23.43 -19.30
C ASP A 523 -8.97 -23.38 -18.51
N PRO A 524 -8.61 -24.44 -17.75
CA PRO A 524 -7.31 -24.52 -17.08
C PRO A 524 -6.13 -24.59 -18.07
N CYS A 525 -6.38 -24.86 -19.35
CA CYS A 525 -5.37 -24.87 -20.40
C CYS A 525 -5.09 -23.49 -21.02
N THR A 526 -5.85 -22.46 -20.65
CA THR A 526 -5.63 -21.08 -21.12
C THR A 526 -4.27 -20.55 -20.69
N LEU A 527 -3.82 -20.89 -19.47
CA LEU A 527 -2.50 -20.52 -18.97
C LEU A 527 -1.90 -21.61 -18.07
N GLN A 528 -0.87 -22.28 -18.58
CA GLN A 528 -0.18 -23.39 -17.91
C GLN A 528 1.28 -23.04 -17.65
N LEU A 529 1.77 -23.32 -16.44
CA LEU A 529 3.19 -23.33 -16.14
C LEU A 529 3.78 -24.69 -16.52
N LEU A 530 4.85 -24.68 -17.32
CA LEU A 530 5.54 -25.86 -17.81
C LEU A 530 7.06 -25.71 -17.56
N HIS A 531 7.77 -26.82 -17.53
CA HIS A 531 9.22 -26.88 -17.32
C HIS A 531 9.86 -27.45 -18.59
N ASP A 532 10.94 -26.84 -19.08
CA ASP A 532 11.64 -27.32 -20.29
C ASP A 532 12.64 -28.43 -19.94
N ASP A 533 12.15 -29.68 -19.86
CA ASP A 533 12.95 -30.86 -19.46
C ASP A 533 13.83 -31.44 -20.58
N LYS A 534 13.90 -30.80 -21.76
CA LYS A 534 14.45 -31.41 -22.99
C LYS A 534 15.94 -31.79 -22.95
N HIS A 535 16.69 -31.40 -21.93
CA HIS A 535 18.12 -31.70 -21.81
C HIS A 535 18.44 -32.93 -20.93
N ALA A 536 17.47 -33.52 -20.23
CA ALA A 536 17.75 -34.63 -19.32
C ALA A 536 18.08 -35.96 -20.03
N ASP A 537 17.60 -36.17 -21.26
CA ASP A 537 17.62 -37.51 -21.89
C ASP A 537 18.85 -37.80 -22.79
N GLN A 538 19.71 -36.82 -23.09
CA GLN A 538 20.82 -37.03 -24.04
C GLN A 538 22.16 -37.45 -23.40
N ASN A 539 22.32 -37.39 -22.07
CA ASN A 539 23.65 -37.53 -21.44
C ASN A 539 23.96 -38.88 -20.77
N ASN A 540 23.16 -39.93 -20.99
CA ASN A 540 23.38 -41.23 -20.33
C ASN A 540 24.32 -42.20 -21.06
N ASN A 541 25.01 -41.80 -22.14
CA ASN A 541 25.76 -42.75 -22.98
C ASN A 541 27.20 -42.36 -23.40
N SER A 542 27.84 -41.36 -22.78
CA SER A 542 29.26 -41.08 -23.02
C SER A 542 30.10 -41.20 -21.75
N ASP A 543 30.52 -42.43 -21.46
CA ASP A 543 31.78 -42.68 -20.76
C ASP A 543 32.89 -42.09 -21.63
N ASP A 544 33.45 -40.92 -21.31
CA ASP A 544 34.87 -40.56 -21.53
C ASP A 544 35.18 -39.07 -21.21
N ASN A 545 35.62 -38.83 -19.97
CA ASN A 545 36.83 -38.09 -19.54
C ASN A 545 37.27 -36.71 -20.09
N ASP A 546 36.46 -35.92 -20.79
CA ASP A 546 36.88 -34.56 -21.17
C ASP A 546 36.19 -33.48 -20.28
N ASP A 547 36.98 -32.82 -19.42
CA ASP A 547 36.64 -31.73 -18.50
C ASP A 547 36.24 -30.41 -19.21
N ASP A 548 35.53 -30.47 -20.34
CA ASP A 548 35.04 -29.26 -21.00
C ASP A 548 33.85 -28.73 -20.18
N ASP A 549 34.02 -27.54 -19.60
CA ASP A 549 33.00 -26.72 -18.91
C ASP A 549 31.86 -26.33 -19.87
N GLU A 550 31.15 -27.31 -20.43
CA GLU A 550 29.95 -27.06 -21.22
C GLU A 550 28.92 -26.40 -20.31
N ASP A 551 28.58 -25.14 -20.62
CA ASP A 551 27.57 -24.33 -19.97
C ASP A 551 26.25 -25.12 -19.86
N HIS A 552 26.08 -25.85 -18.75
CA HIS A 552 24.84 -26.56 -18.44
C HIS A 552 23.74 -25.53 -18.23
N GLN A 553 22.99 -25.29 -19.29
CA GLN A 553 21.89 -24.35 -19.27
C GLN A 553 20.80 -24.91 -18.36
N GLU A 554 20.56 -24.26 -17.22
CA GLU A 554 19.51 -24.67 -16.28
C GLU A 554 18.14 -24.68 -17.00
N PRO A 555 17.29 -25.69 -16.74
CA PRO A 555 15.96 -25.76 -17.34
C PRO A 555 15.14 -24.53 -16.96
N TYR A 556 14.52 -23.91 -17.96
CA TYR A 556 13.67 -22.74 -17.75
C TYR A 556 12.21 -23.13 -17.55
N ASP A 557 11.56 -22.46 -16.60
CA ASP A 557 10.11 -22.40 -16.52
C ASP A 557 9.56 -21.52 -17.66
N TYR A 558 8.43 -21.91 -18.23
CA TYR A 558 7.70 -21.09 -19.20
C TYR A 558 6.19 -21.18 -19.02
N LEU A 559 5.47 -20.15 -19.45
CA LEU A 559 4.02 -20.13 -19.50
C LEU A 559 3.51 -20.43 -20.91
N ARG A 560 2.65 -21.44 -21.04
CA ARG A 560 1.88 -21.66 -22.27
C ARG A 560 0.57 -20.89 -22.20
N LEU A 561 0.43 -19.85 -23.00
CA LEU A 561 -0.74 -18.96 -23.06
C LEU A 561 -1.57 -19.21 -24.33
N LYS A 562 -2.90 -19.32 -24.20
CA LYS A 562 -3.85 -19.46 -25.33
C LYS A 562 -4.83 -18.27 -25.39
N PRO A 563 -4.51 -17.20 -26.14
CA PRO A 563 -5.49 -16.15 -26.40
C PRO A 563 -6.48 -16.56 -27.50
N LYS A 564 -7.66 -15.93 -27.54
CA LYS A 564 -8.61 -16.08 -28.67
C LYS A 564 -8.16 -15.29 -29.90
N GLU A 565 -7.58 -14.12 -29.69
CA GLU A 565 -7.02 -13.24 -30.73
C GLU A 565 -5.66 -12.67 -30.31
N TYR A 566 -4.83 -12.38 -31.30
CA TYR A 566 -3.58 -11.64 -31.12
C TYR A 566 -3.24 -10.89 -32.40
N TYR A 567 -2.26 -10.01 -32.29
CA TYR A 567 -1.86 -9.09 -33.35
C TYR A 567 -0.36 -9.17 -33.58
N ALA A 568 0.06 -9.54 -34.80
CA ALA A 568 1.44 -9.40 -35.22
C ALA A 568 1.70 -7.94 -35.62
N VAL A 569 2.81 -7.37 -35.16
CA VAL A 569 3.18 -5.98 -35.47
C VAL A 569 4.14 -6.00 -36.66
N ASP A 570 3.62 -5.69 -37.85
CA ASP A 570 4.39 -5.78 -39.11
C ASP A 570 5.16 -4.48 -39.46
N TYR A 571 4.75 -3.32 -38.92
CA TYR A 571 5.31 -2.01 -39.29
C TYR A 571 5.45 -1.05 -38.11
N LEU A 572 6.69 -0.78 -37.71
CA LEU A 572 7.10 0.46 -37.04
C LEU A 572 8.15 1.13 -37.93
N GLU A 573 8.35 2.44 -37.82
CA GLU A 573 9.45 3.13 -38.53
C GLU A 573 10.77 2.35 -38.32
N TYR A 574 11.37 1.88 -39.44
CA TYR A 574 12.42 0.84 -39.48
C TYR A 574 13.57 1.06 -38.47
N ASP A 575 13.97 2.32 -38.27
CA ASP A 575 15.12 2.65 -37.44
C ASP A 575 14.86 2.45 -35.93
N TYR A 576 13.64 2.75 -35.45
CA TYR A 576 13.32 2.68 -34.03
C TYR A 576 13.00 1.26 -33.56
N GLN A 577 12.27 0.49 -34.39
CA GLN A 577 12.01 -0.92 -34.12
C GLN A 577 13.31 -1.71 -34.02
N ALA A 578 14.27 -1.41 -34.91
CA ALA A 578 15.57 -2.05 -34.90
C ALA A 578 16.30 -1.80 -33.57
N GLU A 579 16.28 -0.57 -33.05
CA GLU A 579 16.90 -0.25 -31.76
C GLU A 579 16.25 -1.02 -30.60
N LEU A 580 14.91 -1.04 -30.55
CA LEU A 580 14.15 -1.74 -29.51
C LEU A 580 14.38 -3.27 -29.55
N LEU A 581 14.30 -3.88 -30.74
CA LEU A 581 14.53 -5.31 -30.91
C LEU A 581 15.98 -5.70 -30.64
N THR A 582 16.93 -4.81 -30.95
CA THR A 582 18.35 -5.05 -30.63
C THR A 582 18.56 -5.26 -29.13
N LYS A 583 17.84 -4.54 -28.27
CA LYS A 583 17.87 -4.75 -26.81
C LYS A 583 17.33 -6.13 -26.39
N CYS A 584 16.50 -6.77 -27.21
CA CYS A 584 15.87 -8.06 -26.93
C CYS A 584 16.68 -9.27 -27.44
N ILE A 585 17.64 -9.06 -28.35
CA ILE A 585 18.44 -10.13 -28.94
C ILE A 585 19.14 -10.99 -27.88
N PRO A 586 19.87 -10.43 -26.89
CA PRO A 586 20.59 -11.26 -25.91
C PRO A 586 19.65 -12.17 -25.10
N ARG A 587 18.42 -11.73 -24.86
CA ARG A 587 17.42 -12.52 -24.13
C ARG A 587 16.82 -13.61 -25.00
N SER A 588 16.53 -13.30 -26.26
CA SER A 588 15.99 -14.24 -27.25
C SER A 588 17.00 -15.37 -27.53
N GLN A 589 18.29 -15.04 -27.58
CA GLN A 589 19.35 -16.04 -27.72
C GLN A 589 19.42 -16.99 -26.53
N ARG A 590 19.24 -16.49 -25.29
CA ARG A 590 19.21 -17.34 -24.07
C ARG A 590 18.08 -18.35 -24.07
N ILE A 591 16.94 -18.04 -24.68
CA ILE A 591 15.83 -19.02 -24.78
C ILE A 591 15.99 -19.95 -25.98
N GLY A 592 17.10 -19.87 -26.74
CA GLY A 592 17.40 -20.76 -27.87
C GLY A 592 17.02 -20.22 -29.25
N ILE A 593 16.74 -18.91 -29.38
CA ILE A 593 16.59 -18.23 -30.69
C ILE A 593 17.97 -17.73 -31.13
N HIS A 594 18.82 -18.65 -31.56
CA HIS A 594 20.24 -18.37 -31.83
C HIS A 594 20.46 -17.37 -32.98
N ASP A 595 19.56 -17.34 -33.96
CA ASP A 595 19.55 -16.44 -35.11
C ASP A 595 18.76 -15.14 -34.86
N ALA A 596 18.52 -14.78 -33.60
CA ALA A 596 17.82 -13.55 -33.23
C ALA A 596 18.54 -12.30 -33.78
N THR A 597 17.84 -11.57 -34.64
CA THR A 597 18.20 -10.28 -35.23
C THR A 597 16.94 -9.41 -35.24
N PRO A 598 17.04 -8.08 -35.44
CA PRO A 598 15.84 -7.26 -35.54
C PRO A 598 14.91 -7.66 -36.69
N GLN A 599 15.39 -8.39 -37.70
CA GLN A 599 14.61 -8.87 -38.84
C GLN A 599 13.99 -10.25 -38.63
N THR A 600 14.54 -11.06 -37.72
CA THR A 600 14.07 -12.41 -37.43
C THR A 600 13.21 -12.49 -36.18
N LEU A 601 13.22 -11.46 -35.34
CA LEU A 601 12.35 -11.35 -34.17
C LEU A 601 10.98 -10.81 -34.56
N ASP A 602 9.96 -11.51 -34.09
CA ASP A 602 8.55 -11.13 -34.21
C ASP A 602 8.10 -10.37 -32.97
N VAL A 603 7.16 -9.43 -33.16
CA VAL A 603 6.48 -8.73 -32.07
C VAL A 603 5.00 -9.06 -32.12
N VAL A 604 4.48 -9.52 -30.99
CA VAL A 604 3.06 -9.86 -30.83
C VAL A 604 2.44 -9.03 -29.72
N ALA A 605 1.26 -8.48 -29.98
CA ALA A 605 0.42 -7.81 -28.99
C ALA A 605 -0.84 -8.63 -28.74
N ILE A 606 -1.10 -8.96 -27.47
CA ILE A 606 -2.26 -9.74 -27.05
C ILE A 606 -3.12 -8.88 -26.12
N PRO A 607 -4.33 -8.45 -26.54
CA PRO A 607 -5.20 -7.65 -25.70
C PRO A 607 -5.88 -8.50 -24.61
N ALA A 608 -6.28 -7.88 -23.51
CA ALA A 608 -7.10 -8.53 -22.48
C ALA A 608 -8.55 -8.82 -22.92
N ILE A 609 -9.06 -8.07 -23.91
CA ILE A 609 -10.44 -8.10 -24.41
C ILE A 609 -10.40 -8.24 -25.92
N GLN A 610 -11.34 -9.02 -26.45
CA GLN A 610 -11.57 -9.18 -27.88
C GLN A 610 -12.09 -7.88 -28.51
N TRP A 611 -11.70 -7.62 -29.74
CA TRP A 611 -12.23 -6.51 -30.50
C TRP A 611 -13.48 -6.86 -31.30
N GLU A 612 -14.54 -6.06 -31.13
CA GLU A 612 -15.64 -6.05 -32.08
C GLU A 612 -15.16 -5.46 -33.42
N SER A 613 -15.39 -6.20 -34.50
CA SER A 613 -14.98 -5.82 -35.85
C SER A 613 -15.55 -4.45 -36.23
N GLY A 614 -14.70 -3.43 -36.37
CA GLY A 614 -15.08 -2.11 -36.90
C GLY A 614 -14.68 -0.89 -36.08
N VAL A 615 -14.18 -1.07 -34.85
CA VAL A 615 -13.61 0.02 -34.04
C VAL A 615 -12.09 -0.13 -34.02
N SER A 616 -11.35 0.92 -34.42
CA SER A 616 -9.89 0.89 -34.39
C SER A 616 -9.39 0.56 -32.98
N PRO A 617 -8.42 -0.39 -32.83
CA PRO A 617 -7.91 -0.81 -31.54
C PRO A 617 -7.32 0.31 -30.67
N PHE A 618 -6.97 1.42 -31.30
CA PHE A 618 -6.14 2.44 -30.68
C PHE A 618 -6.91 3.66 -30.16
N ILE A 619 -8.21 3.79 -30.48
CA ILE A 619 -9.04 4.94 -30.10
C ILE A 619 -9.39 4.93 -28.59
N TYR A 620 -9.33 3.77 -27.93
CA TYR A 620 -9.52 3.69 -26.48
C TYR A 620 -8.20 3.87 -25.74
N ARG A 621 -8.18 4.78 -24.76
CA ARG A 621 -7.09 5.06 -23.79
C ARG A 621 -6.63 3.83 -22.97
N GLY A 622 -7.09 2.62 -23.28
CA GLY A 622 -6.96 1.38 -22.50
C GLY A 622 -5.74 0.51 -22.83
N ARG A 623 -4.63 1.06 -23.31
CA ARG A 623 -3.39 0.30 -23.60
C ARG A 623 -2.74 -0.35 -22.37
N LYS A 624 -3.24 -0.03 -21.16
CA LYS A 624 -2.82 -0.64 -19.90
C LYS A 624 -3.02 -2.17 -19.85
N HIS A 625 -3.76 -2.76 -20.79
CA HIS A 625 -4.18 -4.17 -20.76
C HIS A 625 -3.77 -4.95 -22.01
N PHE A 626 -2.56 -4.69 -22.52
CA PHE A 626 -1.92 -5.50 -23.56
C PHE A 626 -0.70 -6.23 -23.00
N LEU A 627 -0.51 -7.45 -23.49
CA LEU A 627 0.71 -8.23 -23.32
C LEU A 627 1.52 -8.11 -24.62
N TYR A 628 2.68 -7.46 -24.55
CA TYR A 628 3.62 -7.39 -25.66
C TYR A 628 4.70 -8.45 -25.51
N LEU A 629 4.86 -9.25 -26.56
CA LEU A 629 5.82 -10.35 -26.63
C LEU A 629 6.82 -10.07 -27.77
N VAL A 630 8.09 -10.40 -27.52
CA VAL A 630 9.14 -10.44 -28.55
C VAL A 630 9.71 -11.85 -28.58
N GLY A 631 9.77 -12.45 -29.76
CA GLY A 631 10.11 -13.86 -29.90
C GLY A 631 10.20 -14.30 -31.36
N SER A 632 9.83 -15.55 -31.62
CA SER A 632 9.82 -16.12 -32.96
C SER A 632 8.66 -17.08 -33.12
N PHE A 633 7.85 -16.89 -34.16
CA PHE A 633 6.79 -17.86 -34.52
C PHE A 633 7.37 -19.24 -34.86
N ALA A 634 8.55 -19.30 -35.48
CA ALA A 634 9.16 -20.55 -35.94
C ALA A 634 9.53 -21.49 -34.78
N THR A 635 10.01 -20.93 -33.66
CA THR A 635 10.36 -21.69 -32.45
C THR A 635 9.26 -21.68 -31.39
N ASN A 636 8.27 -20.81 -31.56
CA ASN A 636 7.22 -20.47 -30.60
C ASN A 636 7.74 -20.07 -29.21
N LYS A 637 8.92 -19.44 -29.15
CA LYS A 637 9.53 -18.97 -27.90
C LYS A 637 9.41 -17.46 -27.80
N TRP A 638 8.92 -16.98 -26.67
CA TRP A 638 8.56 -15.58 -26.47
C TRP A 638 9.08 -15.06 -25.15
N THR A 639 9.43 -13.78 -25.09
CA THR A 639 9.70 -13.07 -23.83
C THR A 639 8.85 -11.82 -23.76
N MET A 640 8.50 -11.39 -22.55
CA MET A 640 7.73 -10.18 -22.37
C MET A 640 8.58 -8.93 -22.68
N PHE A 641 7.98 -7.96 -23.36
CA PHE A 641 8.64 -6.74 -23.79
C PHE A 641 8.00 -5.49 -23.16
N PHE A 642 8.84 -4.59 -22.66
CA PHE A 642 8.41 -3.57 -21.68
C PHE A 642 8.78 -2.13 -22.04
N ASP A 643 9.67 -1.94 -23.02
CA ASP A 643 10.25 -0.63 -23.37
C ASP A 643 9.35 0.16 -24.36
N PHE A 644 8.05 -0.15 -24.38
CA PHE A 644 7.04 0.50 -25.25
C PHE A 644 6.45 1.77 -24.59
N ASP A 645 7.29 2.62 -24.00
CA ASP A 645 6.88 3.96 -23.52
C ASP A 645 6.90 4.97 -24.68
N TYR A 646 6.21 4.63 -25.77
CA TYR A 646 6.15 5.49 -26.95
C TYR A 646 5.09 6.58 -26.75
N ASP A 647 5.37 7.83 -27.15
CA ASP A 647 4.35 8.90 -27.25
C ASP A 647 3.43 8.57 -28.43
N TYR A 648 2.53 7.63 -28.18
CA TYR A 648 1.72 6.91 -29.16
C TYR A 648 0.70 7.76 -29.90
N ARG A 649 0.62 9.06 -29.62
CA ARG A 649 -0.21 10.00 -30.40
C ARG A 649 0.14 10.00 -31.89
N ARG A 650 1.31 9.50 -32.28
CA ARG A 650 1.73 9.37 -33.69
C ARG A 650 1.36 8.06 -34.38
N LEU A 651 1.08 6.97 -33.66
CA LEU A 651 0.94 5.64 -34.26
C LEU A 651 -0.51 5.24 -34.58
N ASP A 652 -1.50 6.03 -34.18
CA ASP A 652 -2.93 5.77 -34.46
C ASP A 652 -3.27 5.79 -35.98
N GLU A 653 -2.38 6.33 -36.82
CA GLU A 653 -2.60 6.45 -38.28
C GLU A 653 -1.86 5.37 -39.10
N GLU A 654 -0.87 4.64 -38.55
CA GLU A 654 0.09 3.86 -39.37
C GLU A 654 0.35 2.40 -38.92
N LEU A 655 -0.17 1.93 -37.78
CA LEU A 655 0.06 0.55 -37.37
C LEU A 655 -0.80 -0.44 -38.19
N HIS A 656 -0.18 -1.12 -39.16
CA HIS A 656 -0.78 -2.27 -39.82
C HIS A 656 -0.74 -3.48 -38.89
N VAL A 657 -1.89 -3.79 -38.31
CA VAL A 657 -2.10 -4.96 -37.48
C VAL A 657 -2.80 -6.03 -38.32
N THR A 658 -2.12 -7.15 -38.53
CA THR A 658 -2.72 -8.33 -39.17
C THR A 658 -3.37 -9.19 -38.08
N ALA A 659 -4.70 -9.35 -38.15
CA ALA A 659 -5.42 -10.28 -37.29
C ALA A 659 -5.22 -11.70 -37.84
N ASN A 660 -5.11 -12.70 -36.95
CA ASN A 660 -4.85 -14.09 -37.33
C ASN A 660 -5.89 -14.69 -38.31
N ASP A 661 -7.10 -14.14 -38.40
CA ASP A 661 -8.16 -14.64 -39.28
C ASP A 661 -8.05 -14.20 -40.76
N THR A 662 -7.18 -13.25 -41.10
CA THR A 662 -6.98 -12.85 -42.49
C THR A 662 -5.97 -13.79 -43.15
N ASN A 663 -6.49 -14.79 -43.88
CA ASN A 663 -5.85 -15.90 -44.62
C ASN A 663 -4.63 -15.58 -45.53
N GLU A 664 -4.02 -14.40 -45.49
CA GLU A 664 -2.98 -13.99 -46.44
C GLU A 664 -1.56 -14.45 -46.07
N ASP A 665 -1.27 -14.78 -44.80
CA ASP A 665 0.03 -15.35 -44.40
C ASP A 665 -0.10 -16.50 -43.39
N VAL A 666 -0.20 -17.73 -43.90
CA VAL A 666 -0.33 -18.97 -43.12
C VAL A 666 0.87 -19.21 -42.20
N THR A 667 2.01 -18.53 -42.41
CA THR A 667 3.25 -18.76 -41.66
C THR A 667 3.27 -18.14 -40.25
N LYS A 668 2.38 -17.18 -39.97
CA LYS A 668 2.32 -16.45 -38.68
C LYS A 668 1.10 -16.83 -37.82
N SER A 669 0.65 -18.08 -37.91
CA SER A 669 -0.47 -18.58 -37.09
C SER A 669 0.01 -19.54 -36.01
N VAL A 670 -0.17 -19.18 -34.73
CA VAL A 670 0.02 -20.08 -33.59
C VAL A 670 -1.22 -20.07 -32.70
N THR A 671 -1.56 -21.24 -32.15
CA THR A 671 -2.70 -21.39 -31.23
C THR A 671 -2.33 -21.12 -29.77
N PHE A 672 -1.04 -21.00 -29.47
CA PHE A 672 -0.52 -20.72 -28.13
C PHE A 672 0.87 -20.10 -28.20
N PHE A 673 1.28 -19.43 -27.12
CA PHE A 673 2.58 -18.79 -26.95
C PHE A 673 3.31 -19.41 -25.77
N ASP A 674 4.54 -19.90 -25.97
CA ASP A 674 5.41 -20.36 -24.87
C ASP A 674 6.29 -19.18 -24.40
N ILE A 675 5.89 -18.55 -23.30
CA ILE A 675 6.47 -17.33 -22.74
C ILE A 675 7.49 -17.69 -21.66
N TYR A 676 8.76 -17.39 -21.96
CA TYR A 676 9.90 -17.54 -21.07
C TYR A 676 10.12 -16.25 -20.27
#